data_AF-A0A3P9HZ10-F1
#
_entry.id   AF-A0A3P9HZ10-F1
#
_cell.length_a   1.000
_cell.length_b   1.000
_cell.length_c   1.000
_cell.angle_alpha   90.00
_cell.angle_beta   90.00
_cell.angle_gamma   90.00
#
_symmetry.space_group_name_H-M   'P 1'
#
loop_
_entity.id
_entity.type
_entity.pdbx_description
1 polymer ?
#
loop_
_entity_poly.entity_id
_entity_poly.type
_entity_poly.pdbx_seq_one_letter_code
_entity_poly.pdbx_strand_id
1 'polypeptide(L)'
;MVKMAADGEKQQGHRPGIYKQKNKVHKHGKHRTKGDIERENKGRVSVTALTKKQRKELKKMDRRHKANQLRRNKKDMILTEKRRLGSRDGPPHLVVVVSLHAGADAGAVTKLLREEGSGGIVQQEGCISGVSDSFGLILPRFKLRFTFLSQSTADMHSLLDVAKIADTLVFVMDSAEGWDSYGEYCLSCLFAQGLPSHALVCQGMSDISVKKRVESRRALSKIAEVRFPDARLFPLDSEQDATLLLRHLGSQRQRKLGFRSRRSHLIAQNVTFSPNGPVEGTDSGRTGLGTLCVSGYVRGHLLGVHRLVHISGHGDFQLSQIDAPSDPLPLNLTTPRTAKPGKIQEVEMQERDVTEAPVRVLMKADPSLRESLQSEAEVDPMDGEQTWPTEAELLEAEEARKSKTMKVPKGTSDYQATWIVDDNEEEVDDLDGESSDDDDDSMMDEPMDKDDEENDSQEPDSSGVSEEEEDEEEEEEVCSTERAGADHRYDENMDQAGEEEGLKLYREARSHEMFPDEVDTPLDTPARTRFQRYRGLKSFRTSPWDPMENLPHNYSRIFQFQSFERTRRRILAEAAAEDEGALSGWYVTLHIINVPFSVMESVQSGKPLVLVSLLPHEQKMSVMHVLVQRHPSNTEPIKSKEELVFHCGFRRFRASPIFSQHTSADKHKMERFLRPDAPTVVSLYAPITFPPAGVLLFKQRKDGVQDLVATGSLLSCDPQRVVLKRIVLSGHPFKINRRSAVVRYMFFNREDIMWFKPVELRTKWGRRGHIKEALGTHGHMKCVFDNQLRSQDTVLMNLYKRVYPHWTYDPYVPSPSPWFKSEVTVDLEDLEME
;
A
#
# COMPACT_ATOMS: atom_id res chain seq x y z
N MET A 1 17.28 86.95 -25.91
CA MET A 1 16.63 86.28 -27.06
C MET A 1 15.57 85.37 -26.48
N VAL A 2 14.28 85.75 -26.40
CA VAL A 2 13.28 86.06 -27.46
C VAL A 2 12.43 84.82 -27.78
N LYS A 3 11.17 84.88 -27.31
CA LYS A 3 9.97 84.08 -27.66
C LYS A 3 9.95 82.57 -27.39
N MET A 4 9.21 82.22 -26.33
CA MET A 4 8.29 81.06 -26.32
C MET A 4 7.00 81.37 -27.12
N ALA A 5 6.06 80.42 -27.12
CA ALA A 5 4.81 80.33 -27.88
C ALA A 5 4.98 79.92 -29.35
N ALA A 6 4.06 79.17 -29.97
CA ALA A 6 2.71 78.78 -29.49
C ALA A 6 2.43 77.27 -29.61
N ASP A 7 1.43 76.81 -28.86
CA ASP A 7 0.91 75.45 -28.93
C ASP A 7 0.34 75.07 -30.30
N GLY A 8 0.47 73.78 -30.63
CA GLY A 8 -0.15 73.18 -31.81
C GLY A 8 -0.65 71.79 -31.47
N GLU A 9 -1.90 71.69 -31.01
CA GLU A 9 -2.52 70.44 -30.56
C GLU A 9 -2.41 69.33 -31.62
N LYS A 10 -1.69 68.26 -31.29
CA LYS A 10 -1.73 67.00 -32.03
C LYS A 10 -2.35 65.93 -31.16
N GLN A 11 -3.67 65.87 -31.19
CA GLN A 11 -4.48 64.84 -30.53
C GLN A 11 -3.92 63.44 -30.84
N GLN A 12 -3.69 62.64 -29.80
CA GLN A 12 -3.22 61.26 -29.96
C GLN A 12 -4.33 60.41 -30.56
N GLY A 13 -4.26 60.12 -31.86
CA GLY A 13 -5.28 59.40 -32.59
C GLY A 13 -5.55 58.00 -32.02
N HIS A 14 -6.72 57.80 -31.42
CA HIS A 14 -7.15 56.53 -30.85
C HIS A 14 -7.01 55.37 -31.85
N ARG A 15 -6.24 54.33 -31.48
CA ARG A 15 -6.13 53.10 -32.26
C ARG A 15 -7.50 52.41 -32.34
N PRO A 16 -8.10 52.21 -33.54
CA PRO A 16 -9.43 51.64 -33.66
C PRO A 16 -9.43 50.13 -33.30
N GLY A 17 -10.32 49.74 -32.39
CA GLY A 17 -10.42 48.37 -31.89
C GLY A 17 -10.93 47.34 -32.91
N ILE A 18 -10.70 46.06 -32.59
CA ILE A 18 -10.92 44.88 -33.45
C ILE A 18 -12.36 44.73 -33.98
N TYR A 19 -13.35 45.32 -33.32
CA TYR A 19 -14.77 45.19 -33.68
C TYR A 19 -15.29 46.25 -34.68
N LYS A 20 -14.42 47.07 -35.30
CA LYS A 20 -14.86 48.10 -36.26
C LYS A 20 -15.27 47.47 -37.61
N GLN A 21 -16.58 47.29 -37.80
CA GLN A 21 -17.21 46.70 -38.98
C GLN A 21 -16.81 47.43 -40.28
N LYS A 22 -15.95 46.80 -41.11
CA LYS A 22 -15.63 47.28 -42.45
C LYS A 22 -16.78 46.97 -43.41
N ASN A 23 -17.67 47.94 -43.63
CA ASN A 23 -18.65 47.88 -44.71
C ASN A 23 -17.93 47.71 -46.06
N LYS A 24 -18.44 46.85 -46.92
CA LYS A 24 -17.79 46.50 -48.20
C LYS A 24 -17.97 47.63 -49.20
N VAL A 25 -16.87 48.13 -49.77
CA VAL A 25 -16.91 49.00 -50.95
C VAL A 25 -17.56 48.22 -52.10
N HIS A 26 -18.59 48.80 -52.72
CA HIS A 26 -19.31 48.17 -53.82
C HIS A 26 -18.41 48.06 -55.05
N LYS A 27 -18.13 46.83 -55.51
CA LYS A 27 -17.33 46.56 -56.70
C LYS A 27 -18.04 47.04 -57.97
N HIS A 28 -17.69 48.23 -58.44
CA HIS A 28 -18.08 48.73 -59.75
C HIS A 28 -17.02 48.37 -60.80
N GLY A 29 -17.46 47.86 -61.96
CA GLY A 29 -16.72 47.92 -63.22
C GLY A 29 -15.36 47.21 -63.33
N LYS A 30 -15.37 45.87 -63.51
CA LYS A 30 -14.70 45.15 -64.63
C LYS A 30 -14.67 43.63 -64.36
N HIS A 31 -15.52 42.88 -65.06
CA HIS A 31 -15.42 41.42 -65.13
C HIS A 31 -14.39 41.04 -66.20
N ARG A 32 -13.30 40.35 -65.85
CA ARG A 32 -12.49 39.63 -66.85
C ARG A 32 -13.34 38.46 -67.38
N THR A 33 -13.35 38.26 -68.70
CA THR A 33 -14.12 37.16 -69.28
C THR A 33 -13.39 35.82 -69.07
N LYS A 34 -14.12 34.69 -69.11
CA LYS A 34 -13.50 33.36 -68.99
C LYS A 34 -12.47 33.10 -70.10
N GLY A 35 -12.74 33.55 -71.33
CA GLY A 35 -11.86 33.35 -72.49
C GLY A 35 -10.50 34.06 -72.40
N ASP A 36 -10.40 35.12 -71.59
CA ASP A 36 -9.10 35.78 -71.33
C ASP A 36 -8.27 35.00 -70.33
N ILE A 37 -8.92 34.44 -69.30
CA ILE A 37 -8.28 33.57 -68.30
C ILE A 37 -7.83 32.24 -68.94
N GLU A 38 -8.62 31.69 -69.86
CA GLU A 38 -8.22 30.50 -70.63
C GLU A 38 -7.07 30.81 -71.61
N ARG A 39 -7.00 32.02 -72.18
CA ARG A 39 -5.84 32.46 -72.99
C ARG A 39 -4.55 32.55 -72.18
N GLU A 40 -4.59 33.13 -70.98
CA GLU A 40 -3.41 33.25 -70.10
C GLU A 40 -2.88 31.87 -69.61
N ASN A 41 -3.73 30.84 -69.58
CA ASN A 41 -3.37 29.51 -69.08
C ASN A 41 -2.99 28.49 -70.18
N LYS A 42 -3.28 28.75 -71.47
CA LYS A 42 -2.86 27.87 -72.58
C LYS A 42 -1.33 27.85 -72.68
N GLY A 43 -0.73 26.70 -72.38
CA GLY A 43 0.70 26.43 -72.50
C GLY A 43 1.46 26.26 -71.17
N ARG A 44 0.82 26.44 -70.01
CA ARG A 44 1.47 26.20 -68.69
C ARG A 44 0.88 24.98 -67.98
N VAL A 45 1.54 23.83 -68.15
CA VAL A 45 1.29 22.63 -67.33
C VAL A 45 1.83 22.89 -65.92
N SER A 46 0.97 23.41 -65.05
CA SER A 46 1.30 23.61 -63.64
C SER A 46 1.19 22.30 -62.86
N VAL A 47 2.09 22.09 -61.90
CA VAL A 47 2.20 20.84 -61.11
C VAL A 47 0.88 20.53 -60.40
N THR A 48 0.19 19.48 -60.86
CA THR A 48 -1.17 19.13 -60.45
C THR A 48 -1.30 18.60 -59.02
N ALA A 49 -0.19 18.23 -58.37
CA ALA A 49 -0.17 17.56 -57.07
C ALA A 49 0.80 18.22 -56.05
N LEU A 50 0.66 19.52 -55.80
CA LEU A 50 1.19 20.10 -54.54
C LEU A 50 0.38 19.56 -53.36
N THR A 51 0.95 18.61 -52.61
CA THR A 51 0.38 17.98 -51.40
C THR A 51 0.29 18.90 -50.17
N LYS A 52 0.15 20.22 -50.40
CA LYS A 52 -0.22 21.18 -49.37
C LYS A 52 -1.62 20.84 -48.84
N LYS A 53 -1.69 20.22 -47.65
CA LYS A 53 -2.93 20.01 -46.90
C LYS A 53 -3.67 21.35 -46.78
N GLN A 54 -4.65 21.59 -47.64
CA GLN A 54 -5.49 22.78 -47.57
C GLN A 54 -6.16 22.81 -46.19
N ARG A 55 -5.91 23.86 -45.40
CA ARG A 55 -6.65 24.15 -44.17
C ARG A 55 -8.10 24.53 -44.54
N LYS A 56 -8.91 23.51 -44.86
CA LYS A 56 -10.35 23.66 -45.06
C LYS A 56 -10.99 24.03 -43.73
N GLU A 57 -11.30 25.30 -43.55
CA GLU A 57 -12.14 25.74 -42.44
C GLU A 57 -13.51 25.06 -42.55
N LEU A 58 -13.90 24.32 -41.50
CA LEU A 58 -15.19 23.63 -41.46
C LEU A 58 -16.32 24.64 -41.62
N LYS A 59 -17.21 24.42 -42.59
CA LYS A 59 -18.40 25.25 -42.81
C LYS A 59 -19.37 25.12 -41.63
N LYS A 60 -20.31 26.07 -41.49
CA LYS A 60 -21.35 26.04 -40.44
C LYS A 60 -22.11 24.70 -40.39
N MET A 61 -22.37 24.11 -41.57
CA MET A 61 -23.01 22.79 -41.68
C MET A 61 -22.09 21.66 -41.21
N ASP A 62 -20.83 21.62 -41.66
CA ASP A 62 -19.85 20.62 -41.26
C ASP A 62 -19.61 20.62 -39.73
N ARG A 63 -19.55 21.81 -39.11
CA ARG A 63 -19.47 21.97 -37.65
C ARG A 63 -20.72 21.40 -36.95
N ARG A 64 -21.92 21.69 -37.47
CA ARG A 64 -23.19 21.14 -36.95
C ARG A 64 -23.28 19.62 -37.14
N HIS A 65 -22.77 19.09 -38.26
CA HIS A 65 -22.73 17.66 -38.53
C HIS A 65 -21.78 16.93 -37.57
N LYS A 66 -20.54 17.43 -37.41
CA LYS A 66 -19.57 16.90 -36.43
C LYS A 66 -20.13 16.93 -35.01
N ALA A 67 -20.80 18.02 -34.61
CA ALA A 67 -21.46 18.11 -33.30
C ALA A 67 -22.61 17.07 -33.15
N ASN A 68 -23.40 16.85 -34.20
CA ASN A 68 -24.45 15.83 -34.22
C ASN A 68 -23.89 14.40 -34.14
N GLN A 69 -22.80 14.10 -34.86
CA GLN A 69 -22.09 12.82 -34.79
C GLN A 69 -21.55 12.58 -33.38
N LEU A 70 -20.75 13.51 -32.84
CA LEU A 70 -20.22 13.41 -31.47
C LEU A 70 -21.34 13.25 -30.42
N ARG A 71 -22.50 13.89 -30.62
CA ARG A 71 -23.67 13.75 -29.73
C ARG A 71 -24.39 12.40 -29.88
N ARG A 72 -24.43 11.80 -31.09
CA ARG A 72 -24.94 10.43 -31.29
C ARG A 72 -24.00 9.44 -30.59
N ASN A 73 -22.73 9.38 -31.00
CA ASN A 73 -21.74 8.47 -30.42
C ASN A 73 -21.69 8.55 -28.88
N LYS A 74 -21.76 9.75 -28.27
CA LYS A 74 -21.84 9.90 -26.81
C LYS A 74 -23.16 9.40 -26.19
N LYS A 75 -24.30 9.61 -26.85
CA LYS A 75 -25.58 9.03 -26.40
C LYS A 75 -25.55 7.50 -26.49
N ASP A 76 -25.05 6.96 -27.59
CA ASP A 76 -25.04 5.53 -27.86
C ASP A 76 -24.11 4.80 -26.86
N MET A 77 -22.95 5.40 -26.54
CA MET A 77 -22.05 4.96 -25.47
C MET A 77 -22.72 4.99 -24.08
N ILE A 78 -23.44 6.06 -23.72
CA ILE A 78 -24.16 6.15 -22.44
C ILE A 78 -25.34 5.16 -22.38
N LEU A 79 -25.98 4.86 -23.52
CA LEU A 79 -27.07 3.88 -23.61
C LEU A 79 -26.55 2.45 -23.50
N THR A 80 -25.39 2.10 -24.07
CA THR A 80 -24.79 0.78 -23.85
C THR A 80 -24.29 0.63 -22.42
N GLU A 81 -23.69 1.66 -21.82
CA GLU A 81 -23.36 1.66 -20.38
C GLU A 81 -24.60 1.45 -19.49
N LYS A 82 -25.72 2.13 -19.76
CA LYS A 82 -26.96 1.96 -18.98
C LYS A 82 -27.68 0.62 -19.23
N ARG A 83 -27.46 -0.05 -20.36
CA ARG A 83 -28.02 -1.39 -20.63
C ARG A 83 -27.26 -2.53 -19.95
N ARG A 84 -25.98 -2.33 -19.63
CA ARG A 84 -25.11 -3.32 -18.98
C ARG A 84 -25.48 -3.63 -17.52
N LEU A 85 -26.47 -2.97 -16.90
CA LEU A 85 -26.79 -3.10 -15.48
C LEU A 85 -28.30 -3.05 -15.24
N GLY A 86 -28.81 -3.94 -14.40
CA GLY A 86 -30.22 -4.06 -14.02
C GLY A 86 -31.19 -4.47 -15.13
N SER A 87 -30.77 -4.52 -16.40
CA SER A 87 -31.62 -4.89 -17.53
C SER A 87 -31.82 -6.42 -17.63
N ARG A 88 -32.42 -6.89 -18.74
CA ARG A 88 -32.59 -8.33 -19.02
C ARG A 88 -31.24 -9.03 -19.24
N ASP A 89 -30.33 -8.39 -19.97
CA ASP A 89 -29.06 -9.00 -20.41
C ASP A 89 -27.87 -8.66 -19.49
N GLY A 90 -28.05 -7.73 -18.55
CA GLY A 90 -27.05 -7.33 -17.56
C GLY A 90 -27.42 -7.80 -16.15
N PRO A 91 -26.46 -7.89 -15.22
CA PRO A 91 -26.71 -8.44 -13.89
C PRO A 91 -27.62 -7.52 -13.07
N PRO A 92 -28.34 -8.04 -12.04
CA PRO A 92 -29.11 -7.22 -11.12
C PRO A 92 -28.29 -6.09 -10.49
N HIS A 93 -28.88 -4.91 -10.33
CA HIS A 93 -28.23 -3.77 -9.71
C HIS A 93 -27.99 -4.04 -8.22
N LEU A 94 -26.73 -4.19 -7.80
CA LEU A 94 -26.39 -4.54 -6.41
C LEU A 94 -26.39 -3.29 -5.53
N VAL A 95 -27.35 -3.23 -4.61
CA VAL A 95 -27.49 -2.15 -3.63
C VAL A 95 -27.19 -2.69 -2.24
N VAL A 96 -26.29 -2.02 -1.53
CA VAL A 96 -25.93 -2.40 -0.16
C VAL A 96 -26.41 -1.30 0.79
N VAL A 97 -27.20 -1.68 1.78
CA VAL A 97 -27.69 -0.78 2.83
C VAL A 97 -26.74 -0.88 4.02
N VAL A 98 -26.22 0.27 4.47
CA VAL A 98 -25.25 0.38 5.55
C VAL A 98 -25.75 1.45 6.52
N SER A 99 -25.93 1.09 7.79
CA SER A 99 -26.20 2.07 8.85
C SER A 99 -24.92 2.78 9.27
N LEU A 100 -25.01 4.09 9.57
CA LEU A 100 -23.90 4.90 10.06
C LEU A 100 -24.08 5.35 11.52
N HIS A 101 -25.13 4.92 12.20
CA HIS A 101 -25.46 5.37 13.55
C HIS A 101 -26.17 4.24 14.32
N ALA A 102 -25.86 4.05 15.60
CA ALA A 102 -26.42 2.96 16.41
C ALA A 102 -27.96 2.98 16.49
N GLY A 103 -28.57 4.18 16.43
CA GLY A 103 -30.03 4.36 16.39
C GLY A 103 -30.69 4.21 15.02
N ALA A 104 -29.96 3.93 13.94
CA ALA A 104 -30.50 3.76 12.60
C ALA A 104 -30.50 2.27 12.18
N ASP A 105 -31.67 1.74 11.82
CA ASP A 105 -31.86 0.32 11.48
C ASP A 105 -31.90 0.09 9.96
N ALA A 106 -30.89 -0.60 9.43
CA ALA A 106 -30.88 -1.05 8.04
C ALA A 106 -31.99 -2.06 7.72
N GLY A 107 -32.43 -2.86 8.71
CA GLY A 107 -33.53 -3.81 8.60
C GLY A 107 -34.90 -3.14 8.41
N ALA A 108 -35.12 -1.97 8.99
CA ALA A 108 -36.31 -1.15 8.73
C ALA A 108 -36.30 -0.60 7.29
N VAL A 109 -35.12 -0.21 6.76
CA VAL A 109 -34.99 0.18 5.34
C VAL A 109 -35.25 -1.00 4.41
N THR A 110 -34.72 -2.20 4.69
CA THR A 110 -34.97 -3.37 3.83
C THR A 110 -36.44 -3.80 3.85
N LYS A 111 -37.12 -3.74 5.00
CA LYS A 111 -38.58 -3.99 5.11
C LYS A 111 -39.40 -3.05 4.21
N LEU A 112 -39.21 -1.73 4.33
CA LEU A 112 -39.89 -0.72 3.49
C LEU A 112 -39.60 -0.88 1.97
N LEU A 113 -38.50 -1.54 1.61
CA LEU A 113 -38.13 -1.86 0.22
C LEU A 113 -38.67 -3.22 -0.28
N ARG A 114 -39.24 -4.05 0.60
CA ARG A 114 -39.95 -5.30 0.22
C ARG A 114 -41.46 -5.08 -0.03
N GLU A 115 -42.06 -4.04 0.55
CA GLU A 115 -43.51 -3.79 0.52
C GLU A 115 -44.07 -3.59 -0.90
N GLU A 116 -45.17 -4.28 -1.23
CA GLU A 116 -45.75 -4.32 -2.57
C GLU A 116 -46.21 -2.95 -3.10
N GLY A 117 -46.52 -2.00 -2.21
CA GLY A 117 -46.86 -0.61 -2.55
C GLY A 117 -45.75 0.10 -3.35
N SER A 118 -44.49 -0.32 -3.16
CA SER A 118 -43.35 0.10 -3.98
C SER A 118 -43.51 -0.23 -5.47
N GLY A 119 -44.37 -1.21 -5.80
CA GLY A 119 -44.58 -1.73 -7.15
C GLY A 119 -43.49 -2.68 -7.65
N GLY A 120 -42.67 -3.20 -6.74
CA GLY A 120 -41.73 -4.29 -6.99
C GLY A 120 -42.31 -5.65 -6.63
N ILE A 121 -41.76 -6.70 -7.26
CA ILE A 121 -42.04 -8.10 -6.94
C ILE A 121 -40.77 -8.65 -6.29
N VAL A 122 -40.85 -9.03 -5.02
CA VAL A 122 -39.81 -9.83 -4.37
C VAL A 122 -39.96 -11.26 -4.89
N GLN A 123 -38.90 -11.82 -5.48
CA GLN A 123 -38.92 -13.18 -6.03
C GLN A 123 -38.13 -14.20 -5.21
N GLN A 124 -37.15 -13.74 -4.43
CA GLN A 124 -36.26 -14.61 -3.66
C GLN A 124 -35.73 -13.86 -2.43
N GLU A 125 -35.81 -14.50 -1.28
CA GLU A 125 -35.13 -14.12 -0.04
C GLU A 125 -33.91 -15.03 0.15
N GLY A 126 -32.87 -14.57 0.86
CA GLY A 126 -31.60 -15.28 0.97
C GLY A 126 -30.78 -15.28 -0.34
N CYS A 127 -30.87 -14.21 -1.12
CA CYS A 127 -30.23 -14.09 -2.44
C CYS A 127 -28.69 -14.15 -2.43
N ILE A 128 -28.04 -13.97 -1.28
CA ILE A 128 -26.58 -13.96 -1.13
C ILE A 128 -26.22 -14.94 -0.01
N SER A 129 -25.41 -15.95 -0.33
CA SER A 129 -24.99 -16.98 0.63
C SER A 129 -24.24 -16.35 1.79
N GLY A 130 -24.65 -16.73 3.00
CA GLY A 130 -24.16 -16.16 4.25
C GLY A 130 -24.98 -14.98 4.77
N VAL A 131 -25.67 -14.19 3.93
CA VAL A 131 -26.37 -12.98 4.42
C VAL A 131 -27.89 -13.15 4.42
N SER A 132 -28.44 -13.28 5.63
CA SER A 132 -29.86 -13.50 5.91
C SER A 132 -30.78 -12.38 5.40
N ASP A 133 -30.43 -11.10 5.62
CA ASP A 133 -31.17 -9.96 5.04
C ASP A 133 -30.62 -9.57 3.66
N SER A 134 -30.81 -10.48 2.71
CA SER A 134 -30.55 -10.27 1.28
C SER A 134 -31.73 -10.73 0.44
N PHE A 135 -32.15 -9.92 -0.56
CA PHE A 135 -33.33 -10.24 -1.38
C PHE A 135 -33.25 -9.73 -2.82
N GLY A 136 -33.97 -10.42 -3.71
CA GLY A 136 -34.08 -10.10 -5.14
C GLY A 136 -35.38 -9.36 -5.44
N LEU A 137 -35.27 -8.10 -5.85
CA LEU A 137 -36.41 -7.24 -6.18
C LEU A 137 -36.44 -6.97 -7.69
N ILE A 138 -37.51 -7.39 -8.36
CA ILE A 138 -37.78 -7.04 -9.76
C ILE A 138 -38.79 -5.90 -9.80
N LEU A 139 -38.52 -4.86 -10.59
CA LEU A 139 -39.41 -3.71 -10.79
C LEU A 139 -39.89 -3.65 -12.24
N PRO A 140 -40.99 -4.35 -12.62
CA PRO A 140 -41.50 -4.36 -13.99
C PRO A 140 -41.85 -2.96 -14.52
N ARG A 141 -42.32 -2.07 -13.63
CA ARG A 141 -42.62 -0.67 -13.92
C ARG A 141 -41.40 0.10 -14.48
N PHE A 142 -40.21 -0.15 -13.94
CA PHE A 142 -38.96 0.48 -14.36
C PHE A 142 -38.12 -0.39 -15.32
N LYS A 143 -38.50 -1.66 -15.50
CA LYS A 143 -37.77 -2.69 -16.27
C LYS A 143 -36.34 -2.90 -15.74
N LEU A 144 -36.23 -2.94 -14.41
CA LEU A 144 -34.97 -3.11 -13.70
C LEU A 144 -35.03 -4.25 -12.68
N ARG A 145 -33.91 -4.94 -12.52
CA ARG A 145 -33.61 -5.94 -11.49
C ARG A 145 -32.67 -5.34 -10.45
N PHE A 146 -32.95 -5.59 -9.18
CA PHE A 146 -32.12 -5.20 -8.04
C PHE A 146 -31.82 -6.41 -7.15
N THR A 147 -30.64 -6.40 -6.55
CA THR A 147 -30.33 -7.27 -5.40
C THR A 147 -30.02 -6.33 -4.24
N PHE A 148 -30.81 -6.43 -3.17
CA PHE A 148 -30.58 -5.69 -1.94
C PHE A 148 -29.84 -6.57 -0.93
N LEU A 149 -28.94 -5.94 -0.19
CA LEU A 149 -28.10 -6.56 0.81
C LEU A 149 -27.97 -5.61 2.00
N SER A 150 -28.46 -6.02 3.17
CA SER A 150 -28.13 -5.34 4.42
C SER A 150 -26.76 -5.82 4.89
N GLN A 151 -25.90 -4.92 5.40
CA GLN A 151 -24.65 -5.28 6.08
C GLN A 151 -24.58 -4.58 7.42
N SER A 152 -24.31 -5.36 8.48
CA SER A 152 -23.91 -4.80 9.77
C SER A 152 -22.54 -4.16 9.64
N THR A 153 -22.34 -3.00 10.27
CA THR A 153 -21.03 -2.35 10.36
C THR A 153 -20.04 -3.15 11.20
N ALA A 154 -20.53 -3.96 12.16
CA ALA A 154 -19.74 -4.70 13.13
C ALA A 154 -18.64 -5.59 12.51
N ASP A 155 -18.90 -6.21 11.35
CA ASP A 155 -17.86 -6.90 10.56
C ASP A 155 -17.31 -5.98 9.46
N MET A 156 -16.24 -5.29 9.80
CA MET A 156 -15.51 -4.39 8.89
C MET A 156 -14.97 -5.11 7.65
N HIS A 157 -14.56 -6.38 7.75
CA HIS A 157 -14.05 -7.13 6.59
C HIS A 157 -15.18 -7.41 5.59
N SER A 158 -16.32 -7.90 6.08
CA SER A 158 -17.50 -8.18 5.26
C SER A 158 -18.05 -6.90 4.61
N LEU A 159 -18.18 -5.81 5.39
CA LEU A 159 -18.59 -4.50 4.88
C LEU A 159 -17.67 -4.00 3.77
N LEU A 160 -16.34 -4.05 3.98
CA LEU A 160 -15.37 -3.57 3.00
C LEU A 160 -15.34 -4.44 1.74
N ASP A 161 -15.36 -5.77 1.86
CA ASP A 161 -15.34 -6.67 0.70
C ASP A 161 -16.62 -6.55 -0.15
N VAL A 162 -17.79 -6.47 0.48
CA VAL A 162 -19.06 -6.18 -0.20
C VAL A 162 -19.02 -4.82 -0.91
N ALA A 163 -18.51 -3.78 -0.25
CA ALA A 163 -18.40 -2.44 -0.84
C ALA A 163 -17.44 -2.37 -2.04
N LYS A 164 -16.49 -3.31 -2.20
CA LYS A 164 -15.66 -3.42 -3.41
C LYS A 164 -16.46 -3.84 -4.64
N ILE A 165 -17.53 -4.65 -4.46
CA ILE A 165 -18.41 -5.10 -5.55
C ILE A 165 -19.59 -4.14 -5.79
N ALA A 166 -20.20 -3.62 -4.70
CA ALA A 166 -21.44 -2.86 -4.72
C ALA A 166 -21.57 -1.84 -5.88
N ASP A 167 -22.68 -1.89 -6.62
CA ASP A 167 -22.95 -0.88 -7.65
C ASP A 167 -23.44 0.43 -7.01
N THR A 168 -24.18 0.36 -5.91
CA THR A 168 -24.55 1.54 -5.12
C THR A 168 -24.59 1.23 -3.63
N LEU A 169 -24.02 2.12 -2.80
CA LEU A 169 -24.20 2.12 -1.35
C LEU A 169 -25.36 3.04 -0.96
N VAL A 170 -26.22 2.59 -0.05
CA VAL A 170 -27.24 3.42 0.60
C VAL A 170 -26.81 3.59 2.05
N PHE A 171 -26.38 4.80 2.40
CA PHE A 171 -26.01 5.14 3.76
C PHE A 171 -27.25 5.60 4.52
N VAL A 172 -27.59 4.88 5.59
CA VAL A 172 -28.68 5.22 6.50
C VAL A 172 -28.11 6.07 7.63
N MET A 173 -28.65 7.27 7.76
CA MET A 173 -28.30 8.29 8.74
C MET A 173 -29.45 8.50 9.71
N ASP A 174 -29.10 8.93 10.91
CA ASP A 174 -30.07 9.46 11.87
C ASP A 174 -30.58 10.88 11.47
N SER A 175 -31.66 11.32 12.11
CA SER A 175 -32.33 12.61 11.91
C SER A 175 -31.83 13.77 12.81
N ALA A 176 -31.12 13.48 13.89
CA ALA A 176 -30.58 14.47 14.83
C ALA A 176 -29.07 14.67 14.63
N GLU A 177 -28.29 13.59 14.68
CA GLU A 177 -26.81 13.63 14.63
C GLU A 177 -26.26 13.25 13.25
N GLY A 178 -26.92 12.32 12.56
CA GLY A 178 -26.56 11.88 11.21
C GLY A 178 -25.70 10.61 11.21
N TRP A 179 -24.48 10.66 11.73
CA TRP A 179 -23.60 9.50 11.89
C TRP A 179 -22.77 9.56 13.17
N ASP A 180 -22.49 8.39 13.74
CA ASP A 180 -21.64 8.20 14.93
C ASP A 180 -20.14 8.30 14.56
N SER A 181 -19.28 8.46 15.56
CA SER A 181 -17.83 8.20 15.52
C SER A 181 -17.46 6.88 14.83
N TYR A 182 -18.16 5.78 15.13
CA TYR A 182 -17.95 4.51 14.43
C TYR A 182 -18.43 4.55 12.98
N GLY A 183 -19.51 5.29 12.69
CA GLY A 183 -19.95 5.59 11.34
C GLY A 183 -18.90 6.37 10.54
N GLU A 184 -18.26 7.36 11.16
CA GLU A 184 -17.14 8.11 10.57
C GLU A 184 -15.92 7.23 10.30
N TYR A 185 -15.57 6.33 11.23
CA TYR A 185 -14.52 5.33 11.02
C TYR A 185 -14.82 4.41 9.80
N CYS A 186 -16.04 3.85 9.75
CA CYS A 186 -16.52 3.06 8.61
C CYS A 186 -16.46 3.85 7.30
N LEU A 187 -16.94 5.09 7.31
CA LEU A 187 -16.89 5.99 6.15
C LEU A 187 -15.45 6.22 5.69
N SER A 188 -14.53 6.58 6.58
CA SER A 188 -13.14 6.86 6.21
C SER A 188 -12.45 5.66 5.54
N CYS A 189 -12.70 4.45 6.02
CA CYS A 189 -12.25 3.21 5.37
C CYS A 189 -12.85 3.07 3.95
N LEU A 190 -14.16 3.28 3.80
CA LEU A 190 -14.87 3.19 2.51
C LEU A 190 -14.46 4.29 1.51
N PHE A 191 -14.20 5.52 1.98
CA PHE A 191 -13.69 6.63 1.18
C PHE A 191 -12.32 6.32 0.59
N ALA A 192 -11.39 5.80 1.41
CA ALA A 192 -10.02 5.48 1.01
C ALA A 192 -9.90 4.21 0.15
N GLN A 193 -10.74 3.19 0.40
CA GLN A 193 -10.90 2.05 -0.51
C GLN A 193 -11.43 2.49 -1.90
N GLY A 194 -12.29 3.51 -1.89
CA GLY A 194 -12.90 4.11 -3.06
C GLY A 194 -14.38 3.77 -3.17
N LEU A 195 -15.24 4.66 -2.69
CA LEU A 195 -16.70 4.54 -2.79
C LEU A 195 -17.17 4.32 -4.25
N PRO A 196 -18.13 3.41 -4.50
CA PRO A 196 -18.87 3.36 -5.76
C PRO A 196 -19.86 4.56 -5.85
N SER A 197 -20.98 4.43 -6.56
CA SER A 197 -22.07 5.38 -6.40
C SER A 197 -22.71 5.25 -5.01
N HIS A 198 -23.26 6.34 -4.49
CA HIS A 198 -23.89 6.36 -3.17
C HIS A 198 -25.20 7.17 -3.18
N ALA A 199 -26.08 6.90 -2.23
CA ALA A 199 -27.25 7.71 -1.89
C ALA A 199 -27.33 7.85 -0.36
N LEU A 200 -27.82 8.99 0.13
CA LEU A 200 -27.97 9.26 1.55
C LEU A 200 -29.45 9.18 1.96
N VAL A 201 -29.73 8.44 3.02
CA VAL A 201 -31.08 8.18 3.54
C VAL A 201 -31.15 8.65 4.99
N CYS A 202 -32.27 9.26 5.41
CA CYS A 202 -32.58 9.51 6.81
C CYS A 202 -33.82 8.75 7.25
N GLN A 203 -33.74 8.15 8.43
CA GLN A 203 -34.89 7.66 9.22
C GLN A 203 -35.29 8.71 10.28
N GLY A 204 -36.42 8.52 10.98
CA GLY A 204 -36.83 9.36 12.11
C GLY A 204 -37.31 10.78 11.76
N MET A 205 -37.38 11.12 10.47
CA MET A 205 -37.83 12.43 10.01
C MET A 205 -39.35 12.60 10.15
N SER A 206 -40.09 11.49 10.31
CA SER A 206 -41.46 11.44 10.83
C SER A 206 -41.59 11.94 12.27
N ASP A 207 -40.67 11.57 13.14
CA ASP A 207 -40.88 11.70 14.60
C ASP A 207 -40.54 13.11 15.08
N ILE A 208 -39.63 13.78 14.37
CA ILE A 208 -39.38 15.21 14.52
C ILE A 208 -40.66 16.01 14.21
N SER A 209 -41.05 16.91 15.12
CA SER A 209 -42.20 17.79 14.94
C SER A 209 -42.14 18.60 13.62
N VAL A 210 -43.27 18.74 12.93
CA VAL A 210 -43.38 19.31 11.57
C VAL A 210 -42.65 20.65 11.40
N LYS A 211 -42.66 21.51 12.43
CA LYS A 211 -41.95 22.81 12.43
C LYS A 211 -40.42 22.65 12.35
N LYS A 212 -39.85 21.65 13.03
CA LYS A 212 -38.40 21.40 13.08
C LYS A 212 -37.88 20.57 11.89
N ARG A 213 -38.70 19.72 11.25
CA ARG A 213 -38.27 18.85 10.12
C ARG A 213 -37.49 19.58 9.01
N VAL A 214 -37.90 20.81 8.67
CA VAL A 214 -37.23 21.63 7.62
C VAL A 214 -35.87 22.15 8.08
N GLU A 215 -35.70 22.39 9.39
CA GLU A 215 -34.46 22.84 10.00
C GLU A 215 -33.47 21.68 10.18
N SER A 216 -33.92 20.56 10.77
CA SER A 216 -33.12 19.33 10.90
C SER A 216 -32.62 18.85 9.54
N ARG A 217 -33.48 18.80 8.51
CA ARG A 217 -33.08 18.44 7.13
C ARG A 217 -32.01 19.39 6.56
N ARG A 218 -32.02 20.67 6.92
CA ARG A 218 -30.97 21.64 6.52
C ARG A 218 -29.68 21.46 7.32
N ALA A 219 -29.76 21.08 8.59
CA ALA A 219 -28.59 20.76 9.42
C ALA A 219 -27.88 19.50 8.88
N LEU A 220 -28.62 18.39 8.73
CA LEU A 220 -28.12 17.13 8.15
C LEU A 220 -27.54 17.34 6.74
N SER A 221 -28.17 18.18 5.91
CA SER A 221 -27.64 18.49 4.57
C SER A 221 -26.27 19.21 4.62
N LYS A 222 -26.00 20.06 5.63
CA LYS A 222 -24.70 20.70 5.81
C LYS A 222 -23.65 19.72 6.33
N ILE A 223 -24.01 18.87 7.30
CA ILE A 223 -23.14 17.82 7.83
C ILE A 223 -22.74 16.86 6.70
N ALA A 224 -23.72 16.40 5.92
CA ALA A 224 -23.51 15.59 4.73
C ALA A 224 -22.59 16.27 3.70
N GLU A 225 -22.75 17.55 3.42
CA GLU A 225 -21.98 18.31 2.42
C GLU A 225 -20.45 18.32 2.71
N VAL A 226 -20.03 18.22 3.98
CA VAL A 226 -18.61 18.13 4.38
C VAL A 226 -17.93 16.86 3.85
N ARG A 227 -18.62 15.71 3.88
CA ARG A 227 -18.08 14.41 3.41
C ARG A 227 -18.54 14.09 1.98
N PHE A 228 -19.74 14.51 1.59
CA PHE A 228 -20.45 14.15 0.37
C PHE A 228 -20.94 15.38 -0.40
N PRO A 229 -20.08 16.07 -1.17
CA PRO A 229 -20.47 17.23 -1.97
C PRO A 229 -21.53 16.88 -3.03
N ASP A 230 -22.48 17.80 -3.25
CA ASP A 230 -23.64 17.66 -4.16
C ASP A 230 -24.59 16.45 -3.87
N ALA A 231 -24.45 15.77 -2.72
CA ALA A 231 -25.27 14.61 -2.41
C ALA A 231 -26.75 14.95 -2.13
N ARG A 232 -27.64 14.00 -2.45
CA ARG A 232 -29.08 14.14 -2.21
C ARG A 232 -29.51 13.26 -1.05
N LEU A 233 -30.16 13.90 -0.07
CA LEU A 233 -30.76 13.28 1.10
C LEU A 233 -32.21 12.85 0.79
N PHE A 234 -32.54 11.60 1.09
CA PHE A 234 -33.88 11.04 0.97
C PHE A 234 -34.43 10.69 2.36
N PRO A 235 -35.57 11.24 2.82
CA PRO A 235 -36.27 10.64 3.95
C PRO A 235 -36.80 9.26 3.53
N LEU A 236 -36.84 8.29 4.44
CA LEU A 236 -37.55 7.01 4.25
C LEU A 236 -38.53 6.76 5.39
N ASP A 237 -39.54 7.65 5.49
CA ASP A 237 -40.66 7.49 6.42
C ASP A 237 -41.92 6.91 5.72
N SER A 238 -41.88 6.65 4.40
CA SER A 238 -43.05 6.27 3.59
C SER A 238 -42.71 5.45 2.33
N GLU A 239 -43.61 4.52 1.96
CA GLU A 239 -43.60 3.80 0.68
C GLU A 239 -43.37 4.72 -0.53
N GLN A 240 -43.97 5.92 -0.52
CA GLN A 240 -43.85 6.85 -1.65
C GLN A 240 -42.39 7.31 -1.82
N ASP A 241 -41.71 7.64 -0.73
CA ASP A 241 -40.30 8.00 -0.74
C ASP A 241 -39.40 6.80 -1.09
N ALA A 242 -39.78 5.58 -0.68
CA ALA A 242 -39.11 4.35 -1.14
C ALA A 242 -39.19 4.20 -2.68
N THR A 243 -40.33 4.50 -3.32
CA THR A 243 -40.39 4.53 -4.81
C THR A 243 -39.52 5.63 -5.42
N LEU A 244 -39.39 6.79 -4.75
CA LEU A 244 -38.53 7.88 -5.21
C LEU A 244 -37.04 7.49 -5.12
N LEU A 245 -36.64 6.77 -4.08
CA LEU A 245 -35.30 6.21 -3.92
C LEU A 245 -35.02 5.11 -4.95
N LEU A 246 -35.89 4.12 -5.11
CA LEU A 246 -35.76 3.05 -6.12
C LEU A 246 -35.61 3.64 -7.54
N ARG A 247 -36.41 4.65 -7.87
CA ARG A 247 -36.30 5.41 -9.12
C ARG A 247 -34.99 6.22 -9.22
N HIS A 248 -34.46 6.72 -8.10
CA HIS A 248 -33.14 7.36 -8.09
C HIS A 248 -32.03 6.35 -8.38
N LEU A 249 -31.93 5.27 -7.61
CA LEU A 249 -30.93 4.21 -7.76
C LEU A 249 -30.88 3.67 -9.20
N GLY A 250 -32.04 3.33 -9.76
CA GLY A 250 -32.17 2.84 -11.14
C GLY A 250 -31.87 3.85 -12.25
N SER A 251 -31.89 5.17 -11.95
CA SER A 251 -31.58 6.22 -12.92
C SER A 251 -30.20 6.85 -12.74
N GLN A 252 -29.54 6.61 -11.60
CA GLN A 252 -28.25 7.17 -11.18
C GLN A 252 -27.14 6.91 -12.22
N ARG A 253 -26.15 7.80 -12.25
CA ARG A 253 -24.91 7.59 -13.01
C ARG A 253 -23.95 6.77 -12.14
N GLN A 254 -23.51 5.62 -12.63
CA GLN A 254 -22.62 4.74 -11.88
C GLN A 254 -21.17 5.22 -11.92
N ARG A 255 -20.51 5.25 -10.74
CA ARG A 255 -19.08 5.59 -10.60
C ARG A 255 -18.24 4.36 -10.90
N LYS A 256 -17.46 4.40 -12.00
CA LYS A 256 -16.58 3.30 -12.39
C LYS A 256 -15.30 3.27 -11.53
N LEU A 257 -15.20 2.29 -10.63
CA LEU A 257 -14.00 2.03 -9.85
C LEU A 257 -12.91 1.38 -10.73
N GLY A 258 -11.71 1.94 -10.73
CA GLY A 258 -10.63 1.57 -11.66
C GLY A 258 -10.11 0.14 -11.49
N PHE A 259 -10.03 -0.34 -10.24
CA PHE A 259 -9.59 -1.71 -9.94
C PHE A 259 -10.67 -2.75 -10.27
N ARG A 260 -11.93 -2.44 -9.94
CA ARG A 260 -13.12 -3.28 -10.16
C ARG A 260 -13.49 -3.41 -11.64
N SER A 261 -13.31 -2.37 -12.43
CA SER A 261 -13.69 -2.34 -13.86
C SER A 261 -12.76 -3.15 -14.77
N ARG A 262 -11.62 -3.65 -14.26
CA ARG A 262 -10.57 -4.34 -15.02
C ARG A 262 -10.47 -5.84 -14.74
N ARG A 263 -11.18 -6.35 -13.73
CA ARG A 263 -11.19 -7.75 -13.32
C ARG A 263 -12.63 -8.26 -13.32
N SER A 264 -12.85 -9.49 -13.78
CA SER A 264 -14.11 -10.19 -13.55
C SER A 264 -14.24 -10.50 -12.07
N HIS A 265 -15.42 -10.32 -11.50
CA HIS A 265 -15.71 -10.52 -10.10
C HIS A 265 -17.17 -10.95 -9.90
N LEU A 266 -17.42 -11.66 -8.81
CA LEU A 266 -18.70 -12.31 -8.52
C LEU A 266 -18.94 -12.28 -7.00
N ILE A 267 -20.21 -12.14 -6.61
CA ILE A 267 -20.67 -12.31 -5.23
C ILE A 267 -21.45 -13.62 -5.16
N ALA A 268 -21.18 -14.43 -4.15
CA ALA A 268 -21.76 -15.76 -4.04
C ALA A 268 -23.25 -15.71 -3.69
N GLN A 269 -24.10 -16.30 -4.53
CA GLN A 269 -25.54 -16.43 -4.27
C GLN A 269 -25.90 -17.79 -3.69
N ASN A 270 -25.41 -18.86 -4.31
CA ASN A 270 -25.48 -20.22 -3.78
C ASN A 270 -24.06 -20.79 -3.68
N VAL A 271 -23.74 -21.47 -2.58
CA VAL A 271 -22.45 -22.09 -2.32
C VAL A 271 -22.69 -23.53 -1.87
N THR A 272 -22.15 -24.48 -2.62
CA THR A 272 -22.13 -25.89 -2.22
C THR A 272 -20.69 -26.39 -2.19
N PHE A 273 -20.37 -27.20 -1.19
CA PHE A 273 -19.04 -27.81 -1.03
C PHE A 273 -19.13 -29.30 -1.30
N SER A 274 -18.31 -29.79 -2.21
CA SER A 274 -18.12 -31.22 -2.44
C SER A 274 -16.76 -31.65 -1.88
N PRO A 275 -16.69 -32.49 -0.84
CA PRO A 275 -15.40 -32.98 -0.35
C PRO A 275 -14.75 -33.85 -1.42
N ASN A 276 -13.43 -33.69 -1.63
CA ASN A 276 -12.72 -34.58 -2.53
C ASN A 276 -12.69 -35.98 -1.89
N GLY A 277 -13.02 -37.01 -2.68
CA GLY A 277 -12.83 -38.41 -2.25
C GLY A 277 -11.34 -38.73 -2.05
N PRO A 278 -11.00 -39.81 -1.33
CA PRO A 278 -9.62 -40.28 -1.26
C PRO A 278 -9.14 -40.61 -2.67
N VAL A 279 -8.03 -39.99 -3.08
CA VAL A 279 -7.37 -40.34 -4.34
C VAL A 279 -6.59 -41.63 -4.10
N GLU A 280 -6.89 -42.67 -4.88
CA GLU A 280 -6.21 -43.96 -4.79
C GLU A 280 -4.71 -43.78 -5.08
N GLY A 281 -3.85 -44.10 -4.11
CA GLY A 281 -2.39 -44.13 -4.27
C GLY A 281 -1.56 -43.17 -3.39
N THR A 282 -2.15 -42.36 -2.52
CA THR A 282 -1.39 -41.49 -1.59
C THR A 282 -1.90 -41.57 -0.15
N ASP A 283 -1.06 -42.05 0.78
CA ASP A 283 -1.37 -42.25 2.21
C ASP A 283 -1.48 -40.94 3.05
N SER A 284 -1.75 -39.81 2.42
CA SER A 284 -2.12 -38.58 3.12
C SER A 284 -3.58 -38.65 3.60
N GLY A 285 -3.79 -38.65 4.91
CA GLY A 285 -5.13 -38.69 5.51
C GLY A 285 -6.04 -37.51 5.12
N ARG A 286 -7.34 -37.59 5.47
CA ARG A 286 -8.41 -36.62 5.13
C ARG A 286 -7.92 -35.15 5.18
N THR A 287 -7.60 -34.59 4.03
CA THR A 287 -6.92 -33.28 3.93
C THR A 287 -7.83 -32.07 4.21
N GLY A 288 -9.14 -32.27 4.38
CA GLY A 288 -10.11 -31.17 4.56
C GLY A 288 -10.35 -30.32 3.31
N LEU A 289 -9.73 -30.69 2.18
CA LEU A 289 -9.85 -30.00 0.90
C LEU A 289 -10.99 -30.59 0.06
N GLY A 290 -11.67 -29.74 -0.69
CA GLY A 290 -12.73 -30.13 -1.61
C GLY A 290 -12.81 -29.26 -2.85
N THR A 291 -13.83 -29.52 -3.66
CA THR A 291 -14.23 -28.68 -4.77
C THR A 291 -15.42 -27.82 -4.34
N LEU A 292 -15.23 -26.50 -4.33
CA LEU A 292 -16.25 -25.53 -3.97
C LEU A 292 -17.00 -25.08 -5.24
N CYS A 293 -18.31 -25.24 -5.24
CA CYS A 293 -19.19 -24.89 -6.35
C CYS A 293 -19.93 -23.58 -5.98
N VAL A 294 -19.51 -22.46 -6.56
CA VAL A 294 -20.06 -21.13 -6.24
C VAL A 294 -20.88 -20.59 -7.41
N SER A 295 -22.16 -20.30 -7.17
CA SER A 295 -23.07 -19.75 -8.17
C SER A 295 -23.34 -18.25 -7.96
N GLY A 296 -23.35 -17.46 -9.03
CA GLY A 296 -23.62 -16.02 -8.97
C GLY A 296 -23.53 -15.32 -10.33
N TYR A 297 -23.78 -14.01 -10.38
CA TYR A 297 -23.66 -13.22 -11.60
C TYR A 297 -22.24 -12.69 -11.84
N VAL A 298 -21.71 -12.87 -13.05
CA VAL A 298 -20.43 -12.27 -13.47
C VAL A 298 -20.56 -10.74 -13.60
N ARG A 299 -19.68 -10.00 -12.95
CA ARG A 299 -19.56 -8.53 -13.03
C ARG A 299 -18.15 -8.11 -13.48
N GLY A 300 -18.03 -6.89 -14.02
CA GLY A 300 -16.74 -6.34 -14.44
C GLY A 300 -16.35 -6.74 -15.86
N HIS A 301 -15.31 -7.57 -15.99
CA HIS A 301 -14.83 -8.11 -17.26
C HIS A 301 -15.48 -9.45 -17.63
N LEU A 302 -15.09 -10.04 -18.77
CA LEU A 302 -15.28 -11.46 -19.05
C LEU A 302 -14.52 -12.33 -18.03
N LEU A 303 -15.03 -13.53 -17.77
CA LEU A 303 -14.42 -14.53 -16.89
C LEU A 303 -14.00 -15.78 -17.70
N GLY A 304 -12.71 -16.12 -17.69
CA GLY A 304 -12.15 -17.29 -18.37
C GLY A 304 -11.57 -18.30 -17.36
N VAL A 305 -11.63 -19.60 -17.69
CA VAL A 305 -11.36 -20.69 -16.72
C VAL A 305 -9.87 -20.92 -16.44
N HIS A 306 -8.98 -20.54 -17.37
CA HIS A 306 -7.54 -20.80 -17.23
C HIS A 306 -6.85 -19.88 -16.20
N ARG A 307 -7.50 -18.76 -15.84
CA ARG A 307 -6.99 -17.79 -14.86
C ARG A 307 -7.29 -18.21 -13.42
N LEU A 308 -6.43 -17.79 -12.51
CA LEU A 308 -6.66 -17.95 -11.08
C LEU A 308 -7.82 -17.08 -10.56
N VAL A 309 -8.44 -17.55 -9.47
CA VAL A 309 -9.50 -16.83 -8.73
C VAL A 309 -9.04 -16.59 -7.30
N HIS A 310 -9.06 -15.33 -6.88
CA HIS A 310 -8.89 -14.94 -5.48
C HIS A 310 -10.25 -14.98 -4.76
N ILE A 311 -10.29 -15.64 -3.61
CA ILE A 311 -11.40 -15.55 -2.64
C ILE A 311 -10.91 -14.64 -1.50
N SER A 312 -11.61 -13.52 -1.27
CA SER A 312 -11.10 -12.50 -0.35
C SER A 312 -11.02 -13.01 1.10
N GLY A 313 -9.83 -12.86 1.70
CA GLY A 313 -9.53 -13.39 3.04
C GLY A 313 -9.26 -14.89 3.12
N HIS A 314 -9.34 -15.64 2.01
CA HIS A 314 -9.08 -17.08 1.98
C HIS A 314 -7.96 -17.50 1.01
N GLY A 315 -7.58 -16.67 0.03
CA GLY A 315 -6.39 -16.87 -0.80
C GLY A 315 -6.69 -17.06 -2.29
N ASP A 316 -5.71 -17.61 -3.00
CA ASP A 316 -5.77 -17.82 -4.46
C ASP A 316 -6.02 -19.30 -4.77
N PHE A 317 -6.90 -19.58 -5.73
CA PHE A 317 -7.32 -20.93 -6.10
C PHE A 317 -7.44 -21.08 -7.62
N GLN A 318 -7.43 -22.33 -8.09
CA GLN A 318 -7.63 -22.68 -9.49
C GLN A 318 -9.10 -23.04 -9.79
N LEU A 319 -9.55 -22.73 -11.01
CA LEU A 319 -10.81 -23.22 -11.55
C LEU A 319 -10.62 -24.55 -12.29
N SER A 320 -11.66 -25.39 -12.25
CA SER A 320 -11.79 -26.60 -13.07
C SER A 320 -12.79 -26.40 -14.21
N GLN A 321 -13.96 -25.82 -13.93
CA GLN A 321 -15.10 -25.75 -14.84
C GLN A 321 -15.96 -24.52 -14.56
N ILE A 322 -16.58 -23.96 -15.60
CA ILE A 322 -17.64 -22.94 -15.51
C ILE A 322 -18.88 -23.46 -16.22
N ASP A 323 -20.01 -23.44 -15.49
CA ASP A 323 -21.32 -23.81 -15.98
C ASP A 323 -22.28 -22.62 -16.01
N ALA A 324 -23.30 -22.68 -16.86
CA ALA A 324 -24.43 -21.77 -16.90
C ALA A 324 -25.72 -22.52 -16.50
N PRO A 325 -26.10 -22.53 -15.21
CA PRO A 325 -27.45 -22.87 -14.78
C PRO A 325 -28.46 -21.77 -15.17
N SER A 326 -29.75 -22.03 -14.98
CA SER A 326 -30.82 -21.05 -15.20
C SER A 326 -30.71 -19.84 -14.26
N ASP A 327 -30.91 -18.62 -14.80
CA ASP A 327 -30.98 -17.37 -14.04
C ASP A 327 -32.15 -17.40 -13.04
N PRO A 328 -31.91 -17.19 -11.72
CA PRO A 328 -32.96 -17.26 -10.70
C PRO A 328 -33.85 -16.01 -10.62
N LEU A 329 -33.45 -14.88 -11.22
CA LEU A 329 -34.19 -13.61 -11.19
C LEU A 329 -34.44 -13.05 -12.61
N PRO A 330 -35.07 -13.80 -13.53
CA PRO A 330 -35.20 -13.39 -14.94
C PRO A 330 -36.18 -12.21 -15.12
N LEU A 331 -35.79 -11.19 -15.88
CA LEU A 331 -36.65 -10.04 -16.20
C LEU A 331 -37.70 -10.38 -17.26
N ASN A 332 -38.73 -11.13 -16.87
CA ASN A 332 -39.83 -11.56 -17.73
C ASN A 332 -40.76 -10.38 -18.08
N LEU A 333 -40.49 -9.71 -19.21
CA LEU A 333 -41.29 -8.58 -19.72
C LEU A 333 -42.56 -8.99 -20.48
N THR A 334 -42.70 -10.27 -20.82
CA THR A 334 -43.89 -10.85 -21.45
C THR A 334 -44.86 -11.36 -20.39
N THR A 335 -46.02 -10.73 -20.29
CA THR A 335 -47.19 -11.41 -19.72
C THR A 335 -47.53 -12.64 -20.58
N PRO A 336 -47.94 -13.77 -19.98
CA PRO A 336 -48.46 -14.89 -20.74
C PRO A 336 -49.76 -14.44 -21.43
N ARG A 337 -49.69 -14.21 -22.75
CA ARG A 337 -50.88 -13.92 -23.55
C ARG A 337 -51.78 -15.15 -23.51
N THR A 338 -52.96 -15.02 -22.91
CA THR A 338 -54.01 -16.04 -22.98
C THR A 338 -54.34 -16.31 -24.45
N ALA A 339 -53.93 -17.48 -24.94
CA ALA A 339 -54.11 -17.86 -26.33
C ALA A 339 -55.61 -17.99 -26.63
N LYS A 340 -56.10 -17.26 -27.65
CA LYS A 340 -57.47 -17.45 -28.13
C LYS A 340 -57.57 -18.80 -28.84
N PRO A 341 -58.55 -19.66 -28.53
CA PRO A 341 -58.72 -20.93 -29.23
C PRO A 341 -59.20 -20.66 -30.68
N GLY A 342 -58.38 -20.99 -31.68
CA GLY A 342 -58.68 -20.59 -33.07
C GLY A 342 -57.74 -21.05 -34.17
N LYS A 343 -57.74 -22.36 -34.46
CA LYS A 343 -57.33 -23.03 -35.72
C LYS A 343 -55.83 -23.14 -36.11
N ILE A 344 -55.42 -24.42 -36.21
CA ILE A 344 -54.61 -25.04 -37.28
C ILE A 344 -53.12 -24.62 -37.40
N GLN A 345 -52.30 -25.20 -36.52
CA GLN A 345 -51.34 -26.27 -36.85
C GLN A 345 -50.49 -26.15 -38.14
N GLU A 346 -49.24 -25.70 -37.97
CA GLU A 346 -48.06 -26.31 -38.61
C GLU A 346 -47.05 -26.73 -37.51
N VAL A 347 -45.95 -27.38 -37.86
CA VAL A 347 -45.19 -28.25 -36.93
C VAL A 347 -44.12 -27.51 -36.12
N GLU A 348 -44.36 -27.35 -34.81
CA GLU A 348 -43.33 -27.33 -33.78
C GLU A 348 -43.68 -28.42 -32.74
N MET A 349 -42.73 -29.30 -32.42
CA MET A 349 -42.91 -30.40 -31.46
C MET A 349 -42.12 -30.13 -30.17
N GLN A 350 -42.75 -30.48 -29.04
CA GLN A 350 -42.13 -30.65 -27.72
C GLN A 350 -41.61 -29.39 -26.99
N GLU A 351 -42.50 -28.44 -26.69
CA GLU A 351 -42.50 -27.79 -25.37
C GLU A 351 -43.54 -28.48 -24.46
N ARG A 352 -43.10 -29.49 -23.69
CA ARG A 352 -43.76 -30.00 -22.47
C ARG A 352 -42.91 -31.10 -21.79
N ASP A 353 -42.04 -30.67 -20.90
CA ASP A 353 -42.00 -31.23 -19.54
C ASP A 353 -41.32 -30.24 -18.59
N VAL A 354 -41.74 -30.20 -17.33
CA VAL A 354 -41.14 -29.36 -16.29
C VAL A 354 -40.15 -30.20 -15.48
N THR A 355 -39.17 -30.75 -16.19
CA THR A 355 -37.97 -31.37 -15.62
C THR A 355 -36.80 -30.42 -15.82
N GLU A 356 -35.86 -30.44 -14.87
CA GLU A 356 -34.75 -29.47 -14.76
C GLU A 356 -33.97 -29.34 -16.08
N ALA A 357 -33.89 -28.11 -16.60
CA ALA A 357 -33.12 -27.84 -17.82
C ALA A 357 -31.64 -28.18 -17.54
N PRO A 358 -31.00 -29.06 -18.33
CA PRO A 358 -29.69 -29.60 -17.99
C PRO A 358 -28.65 -28.48 -17.93
N VAL A 359 -27.95 -28.41 -16.79
CA VAL A 359 -26.94 -27.37 -16.49
C VAL A 359 -25.92 -27.34 -17.62
N ARG A 360 -25.87 -26.22 -18.35
CA ARG A 360 -25.04 -26.11 -19.55
C ARG A 360 -23.60 -25.81 -19.15
N VAL A 361 -22.71 -26.79 -19.31
CA VAL A 361 -21.27 -26.55 -19.27
C VAL A 361 -20.90 -25.49 -20.31
N LEU A 362 -20.26 -24.40 -19.87
CA LEU A 362 -19.72 -23.40 -20.79
C LEU A 362 -18.31 -23.79 -21.21
N MET A 363 -17.44 -24.06 -20.23
CA MET A 363 -16.00 -24.21 -20.43
C MET A 363 -15.38 -25.09 -19.33
N LYS A 364 -14.32 -25.82 -19.67
CA LYS A 364 -13.45 -26.54 -18.74
C LYS A 364 -12.01 -26.05 -18.90
N ALA A 365 -11.23 -26.00 -17.82
CA ALA A 365 -9.85 -25.53 -17.87
C ALA A 365 -8.88 -26.64 -18.27
N ASP A 366 -8.37 -26.59 -19.50
CA ASP A 366 -7.26 -27.42 -19.94
C ASP A 366 -6.05 -27.26 -19.01
N PRO A 367 -5.40 -28.36 -18.56
CA PRO A 367 -4.32 -28.29 -17.59
C PRO A 367 -3.08 -27.57 -18.14
N SER A 368 -2.78 -27.71 -19.43
CA SER A 368 -1.58 -27.13 -20.07
C SER A 368 -1.64 -25.61 -20.30
N LEU A 369 -2.84 -25.02 -20.26
CA LEU A 369 -3.06 -23.58 -20.42
C LEU A 369 -3.39 -22.88 -19.10
N ARG A 370 -3.63 -23.64 -18.04
CA ARG A 370 -4.01 -23.14 -16.72
C ARG A 370 -2.81 -22.48 -16.03
N GLU A 371 -3.04 -21.32 -15.41
CA GLU A 371 -2.00 -20.64 -14.64
C GLU A 371 -1.59 -21.45 -13.41
N SER A 372 -0.28 -21.61 -13.19
CA SER A 372 0.23 -22.29 -11.99
C SER A 372 -0.02 -21.47 -10.74
N LEU A 373 -0.29 -22.17 -9.63
CA LEU A 373 -0.53 -21.57 -8.31
C LEU A 373 0.78 -21.15 -7.61
N GLN A 374 1.93 -21.41 -8.22
CA GLN A 374 3.25 -21.05 -7.71
C GLN A 374 3.40 -19.53 -7.62
N SER A 375 3.42 -19.04 -6.39
CA SER A 375 3.60 -17.62 -6.05
C SER A 375 5.08 -17.22 -6.04
N GLU A 376 5.98 -18.12 -5.65
CA GLU A 376 7.42 -17.91 -5.58
C GLU A 376 8.15 -18.46 -6.81
N ALA A 377 9.38 -17.98 -7.03
CA ALA A 377 10.30 -18.60 -7.97
C ALA A 377 10.99 -19.80 -7.29
N GLU A 378 11.06 -20.93 -7.99
CA GLU A 378 11.96 -22.02 -7.62
C GLU A 378 13.41 -21.52 -7.79
N VAL A 379 14.23 -21.73 -6.77
CA VAL A 379 15.63 -21.31 -6.72
C VAL A 379 16.44 -22.55 -6.40
N ASP A 380 17.33 -22.94 -7.32
CA ASP A 380 18.35 -23.94 -7.00
C ASP A 380 19.33 -23.32 -6.00
N PRO A 381 19.52 -23.90 -4.79
CA PRO A 381 20.49 -23.38 -3.82
C PRO A 381 21.91 -23.30 -4.38
N MET A 382 22.28 -24.22 -5.28
CA MET A 382 23.64 -24.37 -5.82
C MET A 382 23.96 -23.37 -6.95
N ASP A 383 22.94 -22.81 -7.63
CA ASP A 383 23.09 -21.77 -8.66
C ASP A 383 23.36 -20.38 -8.05
N GLY A 384 23.12 -20.23 -6.74
CA GLY A 384 23.40 -19.01 -5.98
C GLY A 384 24.74 -19.00 -5.22
N GLU A 385 25.40 -20.15 -5.06
CA GLU A 385 26.70 -20.25 -4.41
C GLU A 385 27.82 -19.88 -5.41
N GLN A 386 28.19 -18.60 -5.41
CA GLN A 386 29.44 -18.16 -6.03
C GLN A 386 30.58 -19.01 -5.48
N THR A 387 31.28 -19.71 -6.38
CA THR A 387 32.22 -20.80 -6.10
C THR A 387 33.05 -20.60 -4.84
N TRP A 388 33.06 -21.62 -3.98
CA TRP A 388 34.01 -21.75 -2.88
C TRP A 388 35.41 -21.32 -3.34
N PRO A 389 36.08 -20.39 -2.62
CA PRO A 389 37.43 -19.95 -2.97
C PRO A 389 38.32 -21.17 -3.18
N THR A 390 39.02 -21.20 -4.30
CA THR A 390 39.88 -22.36 -4.59
C THR A 390 40.96 -22.48 -3.53
N GLU A 391 41.46 -23.69 -3.31
CA GLU A 391 42.48 -23.98 -2.29
C GLU A 391 43.73 -23.07 -2.44
N ALA A 392 44.03 -22.65 -3.67
CA ALA A 392 45.05 -21.64 -4.00
C ALA A 392 44.72 -20.21 -3.50
N GLU A 393 43.48 -19.74 -3.61
CA GLU A 393 43.07 -18.42 -3.07
C GLU A 393 43.05 -18.42 -1.53
N LEU A 394 42.76 -19.57 -0.91
CA LEU A 394 42.92 -19.74 0.54
C LEU A 394 44.40 -19.72 0.94
N LEU A 395 45.28 -20.40 0.20
CA LEU A 395 46.73 -20.37 0.41
C LEU A 395 47.30 -18.95 0.25
N GLU A 396 46.94 -18.23 -0.81
CA GLU A 396 47.36 -16.83 -1.03
C GLU A 396 46.83 -15.91 0.09
N ALA A 397 45.60 -16.14 0.58
CA ALA A 397 45.05 -15.40 1.71
C ALA A 397 45.71 -15.76 3.06
N GLU A 398 46.20 -16.99 3.25
CA GLU A 398 46.98 -17.38 4.42
C GLU A 398 48.42 -16.85 4.36
N GLU A 399 49.05 -16.84 3.20
CA GLU A 399 50.36 -16.22 2.99
C GLU A 399 50.28 -14.69 3.18
N ALA A 400 49.25 -14.03 2.67
CA ALA A 400 48.98 -12.62 2.96
C ALA A 400 48.63 -12.34 4.44
N ARG A 401 48.23 -13.36 5.22
CA ARG A 401 48.04 -13.27 6.68
C ARG A 401 49.30 -13.59 7.49
N LYS A 402 50.33 -14.22 6.90
CA LYS A 402 51.64 -14.46 7.52
C LYS A 402 52.48 -13.17 7.55
N SER A 403 51.97 -12.13 8.20
CA SER A 403 52.82 -11.02 8.65
C SER A 403 53.90 -11.59 9.58
N LYS A 404 55.18 -11.42 9.22
CA LYS A 404 56.34 -12.00 9.95
C LYS A 404 56.19 -11.76 11.47
N THR A 405 56.01 -12.84 12.24
CA THR A 405 55.96 -12.76 13.72
C THR A 405 57.37 -12.55 14.26
N MET A 406 57.73 -11.30 14.50
CA MET A 406 59.06 -10.90 14.97
C MET A 406 59.37 -11.49 16.36
N LYS A 407 60.57 -12.04 16.55
CA LYS A 407 61.02 -12.61 17.83
C LYS A 407 61.52 -11.51 18.78
N VAL A 408 60.58 -10.72 19.31
CA VAL A 408 60.87 -9.65 20.28
C VAL A 408 61.20 -10.23 21.67
N PRO A 409 62.16 -9.67 22.44
CA PRO A 409 62.46 -10.15 23.79
C PRO A 409 61.28 -10.05 24.76
N LYS A 410 61.16 -11.02 25.69
CA LYS A 410 60.07 -11.05 26.68
C LYS A 410 60.02 -9.75 27.49
N GLY A 411 58.93 -9.01 27.37
CA GLY A 411 58.68 -7.74 28.09
C GLY A 411 58.86 -6.46 27.27
N THR A 412 59.27 -6.52 26.00
CA THR A 412 59.24 -5.33 25.13
C THR A 412 57.81 -4.95 24.75
N SER A 413 57.49 -3.67 24.81
CA SER A 413 56.23 -3.12 24.27
C SER A 413 56.21 -3.07 22.74
N ASP A 414 55.01 -3.09 22.13
CA ASP A 414 54.82 -2.95 20.68
C ASP A 414 55.55 -1.74 20.08
N TYR A 415 55.61 -0.63 20.83
CA TYR A 415 56.37 0.55 20.42
C TYR A 415 57.86 0.24 20.31
N GLN A 416 58.47 -0.38 21.33
CA GLN A 416 59.88 -0.78 21.29
C GLN A 416 60.14 -1.80 20.17
N ALA A 417 59.22 -2.74 19.94
CA ALA A 417 59.31 -3.70 18.85
C ALA A 417 59.49 -3.01 17.49
N THR A 418 58.72 -1.94 17.21
CA THR A 418 58.82 -1.18 15.94
C THR A 418 60.09 -0.33 15.77
N TRP A 419 60.97 -0.26 16.77
CA TRP A 419 62.30 0.37 16.65
C TRP A 419 63.45 -0.64 16.60
N ILE A 420 63.17 -1.94 16.76
CA ILE A 420 64.12 -2.99 16.43
C ILE A 420 64.09 -3.13 14.91
N VAL A 421 65.08 -2.53 14.25
CA VAL A 421 65.30 -2.72 12.82
C VAL A 421 65.98 -4.07 12.63
N ASP A 422 65.47 -4.91 11.72
CA ASP A 422 66.27 -5.99 11.15
C ASP A 422 67.29 -5.32 10.22
N ASP A 423 68.56 -5.24 10.60
CA ASP A 423 69.66 -4.77 9.73
C ASP A 423 69.99 -5.79 8.59
N ASN A 424 69.04 -6.67 8.25
CA ASN A 424 69.13 -7.77 7.29
C ASN A 424 68.28 -7.50 6.02
N GLU A 425 68.21 -6.25 5.54
CA GLU A 425 67.76 -5.95 4.17
C GLU A 425 68.94 -5.67 3.19
N GLU A 426 70.19 -5.89 3.62
CA GLU A 426 71.36 -6.02 2.74
C GLU A 426 71.97 -7.44 2.89
N GLU A 427 72.48 -7.98 1.77
CA GLU A 427 73.13 -9.30 1.61
C GLU A 427 72.33 -10.56 2.06
N VAL A 428 71.45 -11.02 1.17
CA VAL A 428 71.33 -12.46 0.89
C VAL A 428 71.92 -12.70 -0.51
N ASP A 429 73.22 -12.97 -0.56
CA ASP A 429 73.89 -13.55 -1.74
C ASP A 429 73.85 -15.09 -1.62
N ASP A 430 73.80 -15.79 -2.75
CA ASP A 430 73.61 -17.25 -2.78
C ASP A 430 74.84 -17.99 -2.24
N LEU A 431 74.69 -18.89 -1.26
CA LEU A 431 75.68 -19.94 -0.96
C LEU A 431 75.07 -21.17 -0.27
N ASP A 432 75.11 -22.31 -0.96
CA ASP A 432 74.68 -23.61 -0.43
C ASP A 432 75.61 -24.14 0.69
N GLY A 433 75.04 -24.96 1.59
CA GLY A 433 75.77 -25.59 2.69
C GLY A 433 75.06 -26.81 3.26
N GLU A 434 75.14 -27.95 2.56
CA GLU A 434 74.57 -29.23 3.02
C GLU A 434 75.32 -29.83 4.24
N SER A 435 74.57 -30.20 5.27
CA SER A 435 74.89 -31.24 6.26
C SER A 435 73.58 -31.59 6.98
N SER A 436 72.91 -32.69 6.66
CA SER A 436 73.19 -34.08 7.10
C SER A 436 72.75 -34.33 8.54
N ASP A 437 72.03 -35.45 8.70
CA ASP A 437 71.32 -35.90 9.90
C ASP A 437 72.24 -36.18 11.12
N ASP A 438 71.67 -36.16 12.33
CA ASP A 438 71.54 -37.40 13.13
C ASP A 438 70.50 -37.26 14.28
N ASP A 439 70.06 -38.40 14.83
CA ASP A 439 69.05 -38.56 15.91
C ASP A 439 69.68 -38.70 17.32
N ASP A 440 68.82 -38.64 18.37
CA ASP A 440 69.05 -39.00 19.79
C ASP A 440 70.13 -38.19 20.57
N ASP A 441 70.09 -38.00 21.88
CA ASP A 441 69.81 -38.97 22.96
C ASP A 441 69.19 -38.26 24.20
N SER A 442 69.01 -39.00 25.30
CA SER A 442 68.23 -38.62 26.49
C SER A 442 69.05 -38.52 27.79
N MET A 443 68.32 -38.25 28.88
CA MET A 443 68.66 -38.40 30.32
C MET A 443 69.18 -37.19 31.12
N MET A 444 68.39 -36.90 32.17
CA MET A 444 68.74 -36.64 33.57
C MET A 444 69.95 -35.75 33.93
N ASP A 445 69.66 -34.75 34.77
CA ASP A 445 70.16 -34.79 36.16
C ASP A 445 69.19 -34.05 37.11
N GLU A 446 68.99 -34.60 38.32
CA GLU A 446 68.43 -33.88 39.48
C GLU A 446 69.59 -33.50 40.42
N PRO A 447 69.43 -32.47 41.26
CA PRO A 447 69.44 -32.81 42.68
C PRO A 447 68.42 -32.05 43.54
N MET A 448 68.11 -32.65 44.70
CA MET A 448 67.14 -32.20 45.70
C MET A 448 67.64 -31.11 46.65
N ASP A 449 66.66 -30.40 47.23
CA ASP A 449 66.57 -29.84 48.60
C ASP A 449 67.68 -28.91 49.17
N LYS A 450 67.24 -27.76 49.71
CA LYS A 450 66.95 -27.66 51.16
C LYS A 450 66.26 -26.36 51.60
N ASP A 451 65.13 -26.55 52.29
CA ASP A 451 64.74 -26.06 53.64
C ASP A 451 64.76 -24.54 54.01
N ASP A 452 63.75 -24.18 54.83
CA ASP A 452 63.70 -23.13 55.88
C ASP A 452 63.73 -21.62 55.48
N GLU A 453 63.04 -20.68 56.16
CA GLU A 453 61.92 -20.76 57.12
C GLU A 453 61.13 -19.40 57.18
N GLU A 454 60.25 -19.25 58.16
CA GLU A 454 59.35 -18.11 58.45
C GLU A 454 60.04 -16.72 58.63
N ASN A 455 59.32 -15.61 58.40
CA ASN A 455 58.67 -14.83 59.48
C ASN A 455 58.25 -13.36 59.12
N ASP A 456 57.25 -12.87 59.88
CA ASP A 456 56.62 -11.54 60.05
C ASP A 456 57.48 -10.25 59.97
N SER A 457 56.88 -9.18 59.42
CA SER A 457 57.00 -7.82 60.01
C SER A 457 55.81 -6.87 59.67
N GLN A 458 54.83 -6.80 60.58
CA GLN A 458 54.04 -5.64 61.04
C GLN A 458 54.43 -4.23 60.49
N GLU A 459 53.52 -3.40 59.95
CA GLU A 459 52.59 -2.45 60.63
C GLU A 459 53.26 -1.24 61.37
N PRO A 460 52.55 -0.12 61.69
CA PRO A 460 51.32 0.50 61.13
C PRO A 460 51.68 1.92 60.58
N ASP A 461 51.00 3.08 60.69
CA ASP A 461 49.70 3.61 61.19
C ASP A 461 49.40 4.97 60.50
N SER A 462 48.11 5.34 60.31
CA SER A 462 47.54 6.62 60.80
C SER A 462 46.03 6.72 60.49
N SER A 463 45.20 6.63 61.52
CA SER A 463 43.72 6.73 61.46
C SER A 463 43.15 8.04 60.91
N GLY A 464 41.95 7.99 60.32
CA GLY A 464 41.13 9.16 59.96
C GLY A 464 39.64 8.86 60.04
N VAL A 465 39.11 8.69 61.25
CA VAL A 465 37.70 8.32 61.52
C VAL A 465 36.83 9.56 61.73
N SER A 466 35.64 9.54 61.14
CA SER A 466 34.46 10.28 61.61
C SER A 466 33.21 9.46 61.30
N GLU A 467 32.60 8.90 62.36
CA GLU A 467 31.27 8.28 62.33
C GLU A 467 30.21 9.38 62.58
N GLU A 468 28.98 8.98 62.94
CA GLU A 468 27.77 9.81 63.11
C GLU A 468 27.10 10.22 61.77
N GLU A 469 25.82 9.93 61.51
CA GLU A 469 24.81 9.17 62.28
C GLU A 469 23.82 8.47 61.30
N GLU A 470 23.07 7.47 61.78
CA GLU A 470 21.99 6.79 61.04
C GLU A 470 20.65 7.44 61.37
N ASP A 471 19.85 7.81 60.36
CA ASP A 471 18.43 8.17 60.50
C ASP A 471 17.64 7.52 59.35
N GLU A 472 16.79 6.54 59.68
CA GLU A 472 15.80 5.97 58.75
C GLU A 472 14.48 6.76 58.91
N GLU A 473 14.16 7.65 57.97
CA GLU A 473 12.85 8.35 57.99
C GLU A 473 11.72 7.37 57.63
N GLU A 474 10.93 6.96 58.62
CA GLU A 474 9.72 6.13 58.44
C GLU A 474 8.66 6.87 57.60
N GLU A 475 8.16 6.24 56.53
CA GLU A 475 7.04 6.80 55.74
C GLU A 475 5.70 6.66 56.51
N GLU A 476 5.18 7.76 57.08
CA GLU A 476 3.84 7.77 57.70
C GLU A 476 2.72 7.58 56.64
N GLU A 477 2.18 6.36 56.52
CA GLU A 477 0.93 6.09 55.78
C GLU A 477 -0.28 6.78 56.44
N VAL A 478 -0.55 8.05 56.06
CA VAL A 478 -1.76 8.78 56.51
C VAL A 478 -3.01 8.26 55.77
N CYS A 479 -3.50 7.10 56.21
CA CYS A 479 -4.66 6.41 55.64
C CYS A 479 -5.92 7.30 55.66
N SER A 480 -6.45 7.64 54.48
CA SER A 480 -7.73 8.34 54.31
C SER A 480 -8.69 7.47 53.47
N THR A 481 -9.54 6.73 54.17
CA THR A 481 -10.44 5.70 53.61
C THR A 481 -11.63 6.26 52.82
N GLU A 482 -12.32 5.35 52.13
CA GLU A 482 -13.68 5.48 51.55
C GLU A 482 -13.84 6.07 50.13
N ARG A 483 -13.10 5.51 49.14
CA ARG A 483 -13.65 5.36 47.78
C ARG A 483 -13.20 4.17 46.92
N ALA A 484 -12.36 3.27 47.44
CA ALA A 484 -11.72 2.16 46.73
C ALA A 484 -12.65 0.98 46.30
N GLY A 485 -13.76 1.26 45.62
CA GLY A 485 -14.68 0.27 45.03
C GLY A 485 -14.53 0.08 43.52
N ALA A 486 -13.82 0.99 42.85
CA ALA A 486 -13.58 0.98 41.40
C ALA A 486 -12.10 0.74 41.06
N ASP A 487 -11.19 1.39 41.78
CA ASP A 487 -9.77 1.49 41.41
C ASP A 487 -9.03 0.15 41.40
N HIS A 488 -9.36 -0.78 42.30
CA HIS A 488 -8.75 -2.12 42.31
C HIS A 488 -9.01 -2.97 41.05
N ARG A 489 -9.91 -2.55 40.13
CA ARG A 489 -10.07 -3.17 38.80
C ARG A 489 -9.42 -2.38 37.67
N TYR A 490 -8.84 -1.23 37.96
CA TYR A 490 -7.97 -0.50 37.04
C TYR A 490 -6.61 -1.21 36.97
N ASP A 491 -5.95 -1.36 38.12
CA ASP A 491 -4.59 -1.93 38.23
C ASP A 491 -4.50 -3.36 37.65
N GLU A 492 -5.49 -4.21 37.90
CA GLU A 492 -5.56 -5.59 37.38
C GLU A 492 -5.61 -5.68 35.84
N ASN A 493 -5.95 -4.59 35.14
CA ASN A 493 -6.04 -4.53 33.68
C ASN A 493 -4.94 -3.67 33.03
N MET A 494 -4.07 -3.04 33.81
CA MET A 494 -3.00 -2.17 33.30
C MET A 494 -1.73 -2.99 32.97
N ASP A 495 -1.52 -3.27 31.68
CA ASP A 495 -0.28 -3.88 31.18
C ASP A 495 0.86 -2.85 31.18
N GLN A 496 1.45 -2.65 32.37
CA GLN A 496 2.55 -1.72 32.64
C GLN A 496 3.71 -1.87 31.65
N ALA A 497 4.04 -3.09 31.23
CA ALA A 497 5.10 -3.34 30.26
C ALA A 497 4.73 -2.81 28.86
N GLY A 498 3.47 -3.00 28.45
CA GLY A 498 2.93 -2.42 27.21
C GLY A 498 2.90 -0.88 27.22
N GLU A 499 2.56 -0.27 28.36
CA GLU A 499 2.59 1.19 28.51
C GLU A 499 4.01 1.74 28.53
N GLU A 500 4.93 1.09 29.24
CA GLU A 500 6.36 1.38 29.20
C GLU A 500 6.91 1.34 27.77
N GLU A 501 6.57 0.30 26.98
CA GLU A 501 6.94 0.22 25.57
C GLU A 501 6.34 1.37 24.74
N GLY A 502 5.08 1.74 25.01
CA GLY A 502 4.43 2.92 24.42
C GLY A 502 5.18 4.21 24.73
N LEU A 503 5.47 4.49 26.00
CA LEU A 503 6.22 5.67 26.44
C LEU A 503 7.64 5.70 25.84
N LYS A 504 8.33 4.57 25.80
CA LYS A 504 9.63 4.43 25.11
C LYS A 504 9.51 4.74 23.61
N LEU A 505 8.43 4.32 22.95
CA LEU A 505 8.14 4.61 21.54
C LEU A 505 7.85 6.09 21.28
N TYR A 506 7.11 6.77 22.16
CA TYR A 506 6.89 8.22 22.11
C TYR A 506 8.19 9.00 22.33
N ARG A 507 9.04 8.60 23.29
CA ARG A 507 10.38 9.18 23.52
C ARG A 507 11.30 8.97 22.31
N GLU A 508 11.32 7.78 21.70
CA GLU A 508 12.02 7.54 20.43
C GLU A 508 11.51 8.42 19.28
N ALA A 509 10.20 8.63 19.18
CA ALA A 509 9.61 9.44 18.11
C ALA A 509 9.95 10.93 18.26
N ARG A 510 9.72 11.51 19.46
CA ARG A 510 10.11 12.89 19.80
C ARG A 510 11.61 13.12 19.56
N SER A 511 12.47 12.18 19.99
CA SER A 511 13.93 12.28 19.76
C SER A 511 14.33 12.14 18.28
N HIS A 512 13.64 11.33 17.47
CA HIS A 512 13.93 11.21 16.03
C HIS A 512 13.52 12.46 15.23
N GLU A 513 12.47 13.15 15.66
CA GLU A 513 12.04 14.42 15.07
C GLU A 513 13.05 15.55 15.36
N MET A 514 13.50 15.68 16.62
CA MET A 514 14.55 16.64 17.00
C MET A 514 15.93 16.30 16.40
N PHE A 515 16.30 15.01 16.36
CA PHE A 515 17.65 14.54 15.99
C PHE A 515 17.59 13.50 14.84
N PRO A 516 17.33 13.94 13.60
CA PRO A 516 16.92 13.06 12.50
C PRO A 516 18.02 12.10 12.02
N ASP A 517 17.86 10.85 12.45
CA ASP A 517 18.76 9.70 12.28
C ASP A 517 20.11 9.76 13.02
N GLU A 518 20.25 10.64 14.01
CA GLU A 518 21.43 10.63 14.89
C GLU A 518 21.45 9.30 15.70
N VAL A 519 22.67 8.79 15.95
CA VAL A 519 22.96 7.57 16.71
C VAL A 519 24.34 7.71 17.31
N ASP A 520 24.48 7.51 18.63
CA ASP A 520 25.77 7.57 19.29
C ASP A 520 26.62 6.34 18.98
N THR A 521 27.94 6.55 18.88
CA THR A 521 28.91 5.46 18.77
C THR A 521 29.01 4.71 20.10
N PRO A 522 29.16 3.38 20.07
CA PRO A 522 29.27 2.59 21.29
C PRO A 522 30.70 2.71 21.82
N LEU A 523 30.90 2.45 23.12
CA LEU A 523 32.24 2.36 23.71
C LEU A 523 32.84 0.96 23.49
N ASP A 524 32.01 -0.07 23.64
CA ASP A 524 32.41 -1.47 23.82
C ASP A 524 32.73 -2.20 22.49
N THR A 525 32.28 -1.65 21.36
CA THR A 525 32.45 -2.29 20.04
C THR A 525 33.06 -1.31 19.03
N PRO A 526 34.12 -1.69 18.29
CA PRO A 526 34.70 -0.81 17.27
C PRO A 526 33.66 -0.34 16.24
N ALA A 527 33.68 0.95 15.93
CA ALA A 527 32.68 1.57 15.06
C ALA A 527 32.72 0.99 13.63
N ARG A 528 33.90 0.57 13.14
CA ARG A 528 34.03 -0.20 11.89
C ARG A 528 33.16 -1.45 11.93
N THR A 529 33.19 -2.22 13.01
CA THR A 529 32.45 -3.48 13.16
C THR A 529 30.94 -3.22 13.22
N ARG A 530 30.50 -2.28 14.07
CA ARG A 530 29.06 -1.92 14.19
C ARG A 530 28.48 -1.37 12.88
N PHE A 531 29.29 -0.66 12.07
CA PHE A 531 28.85 -0.04 10.83
C PHE A 531 29.46 -0.67 9.56
N GLN A 532 29.97 -1.91 9.61
CA GLN A 532 30.70 -2.56 8.51
C GLN A 532 29.93 -2.61 7.18
N ARG A 533 28.59 -2.72 7.25
CA ARG A 533 27.70 -2.72 6.07
C ARG A 533 27.21 -1.32 5.65
N TYR A 534 27.86 -0.25 6.09
CA TYR A 534 27.56 1.14 5.73
C TYR A 534 28.70 1.77 4.93
N ARG A 535 28.35 2.68 4.02
CA ARG A 535 29.31 3.51 3.28
C ARG A 535 28.93 4.99 3.31
N GLY A 536 29.93 5.86 3.27
CA GLY A 536 29.74 7.29 3.07
C GLY A 536 29.32 7.61 1.64
N LEU A 537 28.45 8.61 1.45
CA LEU A 537 28.08 9.13 0.14
C LEU A 537 28.32 10.64 0.09
N LYS A 538 29.14 11.11 -0.85
CA LYS A 538 29.43 12.54 -1.09
C LYS A 538 28.17 13.36 -1.43
N SER A 539 27.17 12.71 -2.03
CA SER A 539 25.87 13.32 -2.33
C SER A 539 24.81 12.24 -2.49
N PHE A 540 23.80 12.25 -1.61
CA PHE A 540 22.69 11.29 -1.69
C PHE A 540 21.98 11.29 -3.05
N ARG A 541 21.88 12.47 -3.70
CA ARG A 541 21.25 12.61 -5.01
C ARG A 541 22.15 12.13 -6.15
N THR A 542 23.43 12.51 -6.18
CA THR A 542 24.28 12.31 -7.37
C THR A 542 25.31 11.18 -7.29
N SER A 543 25.67 10.69 -6.09
CA SER A 543 26.50 9.47 -5.98
C SER A 543 25.69 8.25 -6.42
N PRO A 544 26.18 7.39 -7.34
CA PRO A 544 25.45 6.20 -7.76
C PRO A 544 25.35 5.17 -6.61
N TRP A 545 24.38 4.27 -6.74
CA TRP A 545 24.23 3.06 -5.92
C TRP A 545 23.60 1.99 -6.82
N ASP A 546 24.20 0.81 -6.89
CA ASP A 546 23.73 -0.26 -7.77
C ASP A 546 22.52 -1.00 -7.17
N PRO A 547 21.37 -1.11 -7.88
CA PRO A 547 20.23 -1.92 -7.47
C PRO A 547 20.47 -3.44 -7.40
N MET A 548 21.57 -3.97 -7.93
CA MET A 548 21.89 -5.41 -7.84
C MET A 548 23.00 -5.76 -6.84
N GLU A 549 23.59 -4.77 -6.18
CA GLU A 549 24.64 -4.99 -5.18
C GLU A 549 24.05 -5.44 -3.82
N ASN A 550 24.70 -6.44 -3.20
CA ASN A 550 24.42 -6.92 -1.85
C ASN A 550 22.94 -7.32 -1.64
N LEU A 551 22.38 -8.13 -2.56
CA LEU A 551 21.01 -8.65 -2.48
C LEU A 551 20.87 -9.73 -1.37
N PRO A 552 19.72 -9.82 -0.68
CA PRO A 552 19.44 -10.92 0.25
C PRO A 552 18.92 -12.15 -0.52
N HIS A 553 19.06 -13.36 0.05
CA HIS A 553 18.49 -14.58 -0.54
C HIS A 553 17.00 -14.45 -0.91
N ASN A 554 16.19 -13.75 -0.12
CA ASN A 554 14.77 -13.52 -0.44
C ASN A 554 14.51 -12.73 -1.75
N TYR A 555 15.53 -12.16 -2.39
CA TYR A 555 15.42 -11.52 -3.70
C TYR A 555 15.52 -12.48 -4.90
N SER A 556 15.96 -13.74 -4.72
CA SER A 556 15.91 -14.75 -5.79
C SER A 556 14.52 -15.39 -5.92
N ARG A 557 13.81 -15.55 -4.80
CA ARG A 557 12.44 -16.11 -4.72
C ARG A 557 11.34 -15.23 -5.35
N ILE A 558 11.66 -14.01 -5.78
CA ILE A 558 10.68 -13.03 -6.31
C ILE A 558 10.81 -12.81 -7.82
N PHE A 559 9.68 -12.46 -8.44
CA PHE A 559 9.65 -12.14 -9.86
C PHE A 559 9.88 -10.65 -10.13
N GLN A 560 10.78 -10.35 -11.08
CA GLN A 560 11.03 -9.00 -11.59
C GLN A 560 10.46 -8.83 -13.01
N PHE A 561 9.83 -7.68 -13.27
CA PHE A 561 9.48 -7.27 -14.64
C PHE A 561 10.61 -6.48 -15.30
N GLN A 562 10.95 -6.80 -16.55
CA GLN A 562 11.83 -5.96 -17.38
C GLN A 562 11.26 -4.53 -17.59
N SER A 563 9.93 -4.39 -17.65
CA SER A 563 9.27 -3.08 -17.68
C SER A 563 7.81 -3.17 -17.22
N PHE A 564 7.57 -2.92 -15.94
CA PHE A 564 6.24 -3.02 -15.30
C PHE A 564 5.14 -2.28 -16.06
N GLU A 565 5.39 -1.03 -16.47
CA GLU A 565 4.42 -0.22 -17.21
C GLU A 565 4.03 -0.82 -18.57
N ARG A 566 4.98 -1.41 -19.30
CA ARG A 566 4.72 -2.02 -20.61
C ARG A 566 3.89 -3.30 -20.43
N THR A 567 4.30 -4.16 -19.51
CA THR A 567 3.58 -5.39 -19.17
C THR A 567 2.16 -5.11 -18.70
N ARG A 568 1.97 -4.14 -17.78
CA ARG A 568 0.62 -3.70 -17.33
C ARG A 568 -0.26 -3.23 -18.49
N ARG A 569 0.29 -2.44 -19.42
CA ARG A 569 -0.47 -1.95 -20.59
C ARG A 569 -0.81 -3.09 -21.57
N ARG A 570 0.09 -4.06 -21.73
CA ARG A 570 -0.11 -5.25 -22.58
C ARG A 570 -1.21 -6.13 -22.02
N ILE A 571 -1.11 -6.57 -20.77
CA ILE A 571 -2.08 -7.45 -20.09
C ILE A 571 -3.48 -6.83 -20.08
N LEU A 572 -3.60 -5.52 -19.85
CA LEU A 572 -4.90 -4.83 -19.87
C LEU A 572 -5.48 -4.60 -21.28
N ALA A 573 -4.67 -4.75 -22.33
CA ALA A 573 -5.13 -4.73 -23.73
C ALA A 573 -5.45 -6.14 -24.23
N GLU A 574 -4.64 -7.13 -23.83
CA GLU A 574 -4.87 -8.57 -24.04
C GLU A 574 -6.22 -8.96 -23.41
N ALA A 575 -6.41 -8.69 -22.11
CA ALA A 575 -7.67 -8.95 -21.42
C ALA A 575 -8.86 -8.24 -22.09
N ALA A 576 -8.70 -6.99 -22.54
CA ALA A 576 -9.76 -6.23 -23.20
C ALA A 576 -10.05 -6.65 -24.66
N ALA A 577 -9.31 -7.62 -25.19
CA ALA A 577 -9.48 -8.21 -26.52
C ALA A 577 -9.84 -9.71 -26.47
N GLU A 578 -10.01 -10.28 -25.27
CA GLU A 578 -10.56 -11.64 -25.09
C GLU A 578 -12.06 -11.64 -25.37
N ASP A 579 -12.46 -12.20 -26.51
CA ASP A 579 -13.87 -12.48 -26.86
C ASP A 579 -14.37 -13.82 -26.27
N GLU A 580 -13.46 -14.68 -25.78
CA GLU A 580 -13.76 -16.01 -25.25
C GLU A 580 -13.82 -16.02 -23.71
N GLY A 581 -15.04 -16.10 -23.16
CA GLY A 581 -15.28 -16.22 -21.72
C GLY A 581 -16.75 -16.08 -21.34
N ALA A 582 -17.08 -16.30 -20.08
CA ALA A 582 -18.41 -15.99 -19.55
C ALA A 582 -18.61 -14.46 -19.49
N LEU A 583 -19.67 -13.97 -20.10
CA LEU A 583 -19.96 -12.54 -20.25
C LEU A 583 -20.54 -11.92 -18.97
N SER A 584 -20.22 -10.64 -18.72
CA SER A 584 -20.81 -9.89 -17.62
C SER A 584 -22.34 -9.84 -17.72
N GLY A 585 -23.04 -10.29 -16.68
CA GLY A 585 -24.50 -10.43 -16.65
C GLY A 585 -25.01 -11.87 -16.69
N TRP A 586 -24.18 -12.83 -17.10
CA TRP A 586 -24.54 -14.25 -17.03
C TRP A 586 -24.51 -14.74 -15.58
N TYR A 587 -25.48 -15.57 -15.22
CA TYR A 587 -25.49 -16.35 -13.99
C TYR A 587 -24.69 -17.64 -14.26
N VAL A 588 -23.67 -17.90 -13.46
CA VAL A 588 -22.72 -19.01 -13.66
C VAL A 588 -22.43 -19.74 -12.36
N THR A 589 -22.08 -21.03 -12.46
CA THR A 589 -21.50 -21.81 -11.36
C THR A 589 -20.01 -22.06 -11.64
N LEU A 590 -19.16 -21.74 -10.68
CA LEU A 590 -17.71 -21.89 -10.72
C LEU A 590 -17.30 -23.09 -9.88
N HIS A 591 -16.57 -24.04 -10.46
CA HIS A 591 -15.99 -25.19 -9.75
C HIS A 591 -14.53 -24.88 -9.42
N ILE A 592 -14.26 -24.59 -8.14
CA ILE A 592 -12.97 -24.17 -7.62
C ILE A 592 -12.32 -25.35 -6.88
N ILE A 593 -11.09 -25.71 -7.24
CA ILE A 593 -10.43 -26.92 -6.69
C ILE A 593 -9.55 -26.61 -5.48
N ASN A 594 -9.37 -27.63 -4.63
CA ASN A 594 -8.47 -27.63 -3.48
C ASN A 594 -8.77 -26.51 -2.45
N VAL A 595 -10.06 -26.24 -2.25
CA VAL A 595 -10.53 -25.24 -1.28
C VAL A 595 -10.72 -25.91 0.10
N PRO A 596 -10.23 -25.33 1.20
CA PRO A 596 -10.45 -25.88 2.54
C PRO A 596 -11.88 -25.63 3.03
N PHE A 597 -12.40 -26.55 3.85
CA PHE A 597 -13.76 -26.48 4.40
C PHE A 597 -14.06 -25.19 5.21
N SER A 598 -13.04 -24.52 5.75
CA SER A 598 -13.19 -23.24 6.47
C SER A 598 -13.75 -22.08 5.62
N VAL A 599 -13.73 -22.21 4.29
CA VAL A 599 -14.43 -21.29 3.36
C VAL A 599 -15.95 -21.52 3.36
N MET A 600 -16.41 -22.73 3.68
CA MET A 600 -17.82 -23.06 3.88
C MET A 600 -18.28 -22.65 5.29
N GLU A 601 -17.42 -22.83 6.30
CA GLU A 601 -17.67 -22.37 7.67
C GLU A 601 -17.84 -20.84 7.74
N SER A 602 -17.04 -20.07 7.00
CA SER A 602 -17.18 -18.61 6.97
C SER A 602 -18.53 -18.17 6.37
N VAL A 603 -19.00 -18.83 5.31
CA VAL A 603 -20.37 -18.64 4.77
C VAL A 603 -21.43 -18.97 5.82
N GLN A 604 -21.32 -20.12 6.50
CA GLN A 604 -22.25 -20.54 7.56
C GLN A 604 -22.25 -19.57 8.75
N SER A 605 -21.10 -18.96 9.07
CA SER A 605 -20.97 -17.93 10.13
C SER A 605 -21.60 -16.58 9.79
N GLY A 606 -22.07 -16.39 8.56
CA GLY A 606 -22.77 -15.18 8.12
C GLY A 606 -22.02 -14.29 7.12
N LYS A 607 -20.85 -14.72 6.62
CA LYS A 607 -19.93 -13.86 5.85
C LYS A 607 -20.12 -14.02 4.33
N PRO A 608 -20.26 -12.93 3.57
CA PRO A 608 -20.46 -12.98 2.12
C PRO A 608 -19.16 -13.30 1.38
N LEU A 609 -19.15 -14.35 0.55
CA LEU A 609 -17.99 -14.65 -0.30
C LEU A 609 -17.92 -13.74 -1.53
N VAL A 610 -16.74 -13.15 -1.70
CA VAL A 610 -16.35 -12.30 -2.83
C VAL A 610 -15.24 -13.01 -3.61
N LEU A 611 -15.48 -13.20 -4.91
CA LEU A 611 -14.58 -13.91 -5.81
C LEU A 611 -14.14 -12.98 -6.94
N VAL A 612 -12.85 -13.03 -7.28
CA VAL A 612 -12.24 -12.13 -8.27
C VAL A 612 -11.26 -12.91 -9.14
N SER A 613 -11.40 -12.82 -10.46
CA SER A 613 -10.40 -13.35 -11.38
C SER A 613 -9.15 -12.46 -11.34
N LEU A 614 -8.01 -13.09 -11.12
CA LEU A 614 -6.70 -12.44 -11.13
C LEU A 614 -6.27 -12.17 -12.58
N LEU A 615 -5.48 -11.11 -12.78
CA LEU A 615 -4.81 -10.88 -14.06
C LEU A 615 -3.52 -11.71 -14.13
N PRO A 616 -3.02 -12.01 -15.35
CA PRO A 616 -1.79 -12.76 -15.53
C PRO A 616 -0.61 -12.25 -14.70
N HIS A 617 0.00 -13.16 -13.94
CA HIS A 617 1.09 -12.93 -13.00
C HIS A 617 0.71 -12.21 -11.67
N GLU A 618 -0.57 -12.00 -11.34
CA GLU A 618 -0.94 -11.39 -10.04
C GLU A 618 -0.81 -12.34 -8.83
N GLN A 619 -0.60 -13.64 -9.03
CA GLN A 619 -0.25 -14.57 -7.93
C GLN A 619 1.22 -14.49 -7.52
N LYS A 620 2.07 -13.93 -8.38
CA LYS A 620 3.53 -13.97 -8.24
C LYS A 620 4.04 -12.95 -7.23
N MET A 621 4.95 -13.35 -6.35
CA MET A 621 5.57 -12.51 -5.33
C MET A 621 6.56 -11.51 -5.96
N SER A 622 6.51 -10.26 -5.49
CA SER A 622 7.49 -9.22 -5.83
C SER A 622 7.60 -8.18 -4.73
N VAL A 623 8.46 -7.18 -4.91
CA VAL A 623 8.50 -6.00 -4.02
C VAL A 623 7.43 -5.02 -4.46
N MET A 624 6.47 -4.76 -3.59
CA MET A 624 5.34 -3.88 -3.82
C MET A 624 5.56 -2.51 -3.16
N HIS A 625 5.26 -1.44 -3.88
CA HIS A 625 5.37 -0.07 -3.41
C HIS A 625 4.01 0.63 -3.35
N VAL A 626 3.60 1.00 -2.15
CA VAL A 626 2.34 1.73 -1.89
C VAL A 626 2.68 3.15 -1.47
N LEU A 627 2.01 4.14 -2.05
CA LEU A 627 2.06 5.52 -1.57
C LEU A 627 0.93 5.73 -0.55
N VAL A 628 1.28 5.99 0.71
CA VAL A 628 0.31 6.24 1.79
C VAL A 628 0.46 7.64 2.38
N GLN A 629 -0.64 8.13 2.93
CA GLN A 629 -0.70 9.27 3.84
C GLN A 629 -1.36 8.78 5.14
N ARG A 630 -0.80 9.21 6.28
CA ARG A 630 -1.31 8.86 7.61
C ARG A 630 -2.74 9.41 7.80
N HIS A 631 -3.60 8.67 8.48
CA HIS A 631 -4.97 9.07 8.73
C HIS A 631 -5.00 10.06 9.92
N PRO A 632 -5.69 11.22 9.83
CA PRO A 632 -5.63 12.25 10.89
C PRO A 632 -6.09 11.78 12.27
N SER A 633 -7.00 10.81 12.35
CA SER A 633 -7.54 10.30 13.62
C SER A 633 -6.58 9.40 14.42
N ASN A 634 -5.38 9.08 13.91
CA ASN A 634 -4.41 8.25 14.64
C ASN A 634 -3.12 9.05 14.91
N THR A 635 -2.93 9.41 16.20
CA THR A 635 -1.79 10.18 16.74
C THR A 635 -0.62 9.29 17.21
N GLU A 636 -0.74 7.96 17.24
CA GLU A 636 0.34 7.06 17.67
C GLU A 636 1.59 7.12 16.76
N PRO A 637 2.81 7.10 17.32
CA PRO A 637 4.02 6.86 16.54
C PRO A 637 4.08 5.41 16.07
N ILE A 638 4.28 5.20 14.76
CA ILE A 638 4.30 3.85 14.15
C ILE A 638 5.64 3.63 13.45
N LYS A 639 6.31 2.52 13.79
CA LYS A 639 7.72 2.25 13.53
C LYS A 639 7.90 1.48 12.22
N SER A 640 8.93 1.83 11.43
CA SER A 640 9.33 1.02 10.27
C SER A 640 9.65 -0.41 10.74
N LYS A 641 9.07 -1.41 10.07
CA LYS A 641 9.09 -2.85 10.39
C LYS A 641 8.16 -3.32 11.52
N GLU A 642 7.33 -2.45 12.10
CA GLU A 642 6.14 -2.88 12.84
C GLU A 642 5.21 -3.68 11.91
N GLU A 643 4.45 -4.63 12.43
CA GLU A 643 3.53 -5.42 11.61
C GLU A 643 2.21 -4.67 11.38
N LEU A 644 1.74 -4.61 10.14
CA LEU A 644 0.49 -3.96 9.76
C LEU A 644 -0.38 -4.87 8.88
N VAL A 645 -1.69 -4.72 9.01
CA VAL A 645 -2.69 -5.35 8.16
C VAL A 645 -2.90 -4.50 6.90
N PHE A 646 -2.74 -5.10 5.73
CA PHE A 646 -2.88 -4.44 4.43
C PHE A 646 -4.14 -4.91 3.71
N HIS A 647 -5.02 -3.97 3.36
CA HIS A 647 -6.08 -4.21 2.37
C HIS A 647 -5.66 -3.58 1.05
N CYS A 648 -5.10 -4.38 0.13
CA CYS A 648 -4.63 -3.92 -1.18
C CYS A 648 -5.64 -4.31 -2.27
N GLY A 649 -6.57 -3.39 -2.59
CA GLY A 649 -7.68 -3.67 -3.48
C GLY A 649 -8.56 -4.81 -2.94
N PHE A 650 -8.48 -5.98 -3.57
CA PHE A 650 -9.20 -7.19 -3.14
C PHE A 650 -8.41 -8.05 -2.14
N ARG A 651 -7.07 -8.02 -2.17
CA ARG A 651 -6.23 -8.83 -1.29
C ARG A 651 -6.22 -8.26 0.13
N ARG A 652 -6.29 -9.14 1.13
CA ARG A 652 -6.05 -8.87 2.55
C ARG A 652 -4.86 -9.73 3.00
N PHE A 653 -3.93 -9.19 3.78
CA PHE A 653 -2.75 -9.89 4.31
C PHE A 653 -2.07 -9.08 5.43
N ARG A 654 -1.18 -9.71 6.21
CA ARG A 654 -0.27 -9.06 7.16
C ARG A 654 1.15 -8.93 6.58
N ALA A 655 1.87 -7.87 6.92
CA ALA A 655 3.28 -7.68 6.54
C ALA A 655 3.99 -6.62 7.41
N SER A 656 5.33 -6.70 7.47
CA SER A 656 6.20 -5.73 8.17
C SER A 656 6.94 -4.82 7.16
N PRO A 657 6.39 -3.65 6.81
CA PRO A 657 6.93 -2.82 5.74
C PRO A 657 8.14 -1.96 6.13
N ILE A 658 8.78 -1.37 5.12
CA ILE A 658 9.74 -0.27 5.29
C ILE A 658 9.15 1.03 4.73
N PHE A 659 9.20 2.10 5.54
CA PHE A 659 8.81 3.44 5.15
C PHE A 659 9.98 4.17 4.46
N SER A 660 9.69 4.88 3.38
CA SER A 660 10.69 5.62 2.58
C SER A 660 10.12 6.91 1.99
N GLN A 661 10.98 7.92 1.77
CA GLN A 661 10.54 9.19 1.19
C GLN A 661 10.01 9.04 -0.24
N HIS A 662 8.91 9.73 -0.55
CA HIS A 662 8.40 9.85 -1.91
C HIS A 662 9.23 10.87 -2.70
N THR A 663 10.31 10.40 -3.33
CA THR A 663 11.19 11.19 -4.21
C THR A 663 11.22 10.61 -5.63
N SER A 664 11.62 11.44 -6.60
CA SER A 664 11.78 11.08 -8.02
C SER A 664 13.19 10.62 -8.41
N ALA A 665 14.12 10.52 -7.45
CA ALA A 665 15.48 10.01 -7.65
C ALA A 665 15.57 8.57 -7.16
N ASP A 666 16.45 7.77 -7.76
CA ASP A 666 16.53 6.29 -7.64
C ASP A 666 16.80 5.78 -6.22
N LYS A 667 17.36 6.64 -5.36
CA LYS A 667 17.63 6.39 -3.95
C LYS A 667 16.61 7.12 -3.08
N HIS A 668 15.98 6.39 -2.20
CA HIS A 668 14.98 6.89 -1.26
C HIS A 668 15.50 6.76 0.16
N LYS A 669 15.41 7.84 0.95
CA LYS A 669 15.77 7.79 2.38
C LYS A 669 14.72 6.95 3.11
N MET A 670 15.16 5.95 3.87
CA MET A 670 14.30 5.26 4.83
C MET A 670 13.87 6.22 5.94
N GLU A 671 12.62 6.16 6.37
CA GLU A 671 12.13 6.84 7.57
C GLU A 671 11.97 5.83 8.72
N ARG A 672 12.31 6.23 9.95
CA ARG A 672 12.15 5.38 11.14
C ARG A 672 10.68 5.27 11.57
N PHE A 673 9.91 6.34 11.38
CA PHE A 673 8.50 6.44 11.75
C PHE A 673 7.62 6.90 10.58
N LEU A 674 6.31 6.63 10.66
CA LEU A 674 5.32 7.12 9.70
C LEU A 674 4.98 8.61 9.97
N ARG A 675 5.47 9.49 9.09
CA ARG A 675 5.27 10.94 9.15
C ARG A 675 3.79 11.33 8.96
N PRO A 676 3.27 12.32 9.71
CA PRO A 676 1.89 12.80 9.55
C PRO A 676 1.69 13.65 8.28
N ASP A 677 2.48 14.70 8.08
CA ASP A 677 2.15 15.79 7.14
C ASP A 677 2.33 15.45 5.66
N ALA A 678 3.10 14.40 5.36
CA ALA A 678 3.67 14.21 4.05
C ALA A 678 3.67 12.74 3.60
N PRO A 679 3.23 12.46 2.35
CA PRO A 679 3.06 11.11 1.86
C PRO A 679 4.40 10.35 1.82
N THR A 680 4.31 9.05 2.12
CA THR A 680 5.44 8.18 2.40
C THR A 680 5.25 6.88 1.62
N VAL A 681 6.32 6.36 1.01
CA VAL A 681 6.28 5.12 0.21
C VAL A 681 6.62 3.93 1.10
N VAL A 682 5.63 3.06 1.25
CA VAL A 682 5.65 1.80 2.00
C VAL A 682 6.13 0.70 1.06
N SER A 683 7.14 -0.06 1.47
CA SER A 683 7.80 -1.10 0.66
C SER A 683 7.82 -2.43 1.39
N LEU A 684 7.34 -3.50 0.75
CA LEU A 684 7.15 -4.84 1.31
C LEU A 684 7.21 -5.92 0.22
N TYR A 685 7.37 -7.19 0.59
CA TYR A 685 7.07 -8.30 -0.34
C TYR A 685 5.57 -8.58 -0.30
N ALA A 686 4.95 -8.74 -1.47
CA ALA A 686 3.54 -9.14 -1.61
C ALA A 686 3.28 -9.70 -3.02
N PRO A 687 2.16 -10.41 -3.26
CA PRO A 687 1.73 -10.78 -4.60
C PRO A 687 1.47 -9.55 -5.47
N ILE A 688 1.97 -9.57 -6.70
CA ILE A 688 1.85 -8.48 -7.67
C ILE A 688 0.38 -8.10 -7.85
N THR A 689 0.10 -6.80 -7.81
CA THR A 689 -1.24 -6.26 -8.13
C THR A 689 -1.08 -5.12 -9.13
N PHE A 690 -1.87 -5.09 -10.20
CA PHE A 690 -1.77 -4.05 -11.23
C PHE A 690 -2.54 -2.77 -10.87
N PRO A 691 -1.86 -1.59 -10.83
CA PRO A 691 -2.50 -0.30 -10.53
C PRO A 691 -3.56 0.14 -11.55
N PRO A 692 -4.58 0.92 -11.12
CA PRO A 692 -4.75 1.45 -9.77
C PRO A 692 -5.40 0.43 -8.83
N ALA A 693 -4.99 0.48 -7.56
CA ALA A 693 -5.68 -0.14 -6.43
C ALA A 693 -5.62 0.84 -5.24
N GLY A 694 -6.73 1.00 -4.52
CA GLY A 694 -6.73 1.67 -3.22
C GLY A 694 -6.11 0.76 -2.17
N VAL A 695 -5.43 1.34 -1.18
CA VAL A 695 -4.77 0.59 -0.10
C VAL A 695 -5.10 1.21 1.26
N LEU A 696 -5.52 0.36 2.20
CA LEU A 696 -5.66 0.71 3.63
C LEU A 696 -4.57 -0.02 4.42
N LEU A 697 -4.01 0.66 5.42
CA LEU A 697 -3.14 0.08 6.43
C LEU A 697 -3.86 0.18 7.78
N PHE A 698 -3.97 -0.94 8.47
CA PHE A 698 -4.46 -1.01 9.84
C PHE A 698 -3.40 -1.52 10.80
N LYS A 699 -3.41 -1.02 12.04
CA LYS A 699 -2.70 -1.60 13.19
C LYS A 699 -3.71 -2.39 14.02
N GLN A 700 -3.32 -3.57 14.50
CA GLN A 700 -4.17 -4.42 15.33
C GLN A 700 -3.81 -4.20 16.80
N ARG A 701 -4.81 -3.89 17.64
CA ARG A 701 -4.67 -3.84 19.11
C ARG A 701 -4.61 -5.25 19.71
N LYS A 702 -4.19 -5.34 20.98
CA LYS A 702 -4.24 -6.58 21.76
C LYS A 702 -5.66 -7.17 21.78
N ASP A 703 -6.69 -6.32 21.81
CA ASP A 703 -8.13 -6.66 21.83
C ASP A 703 -8.70 -7.16 20.49
N GLY A 704 -7.86 -7.29 19.44
CA GLY A 704 -8.29 -7.66 18.09
C GLY A 704 -8.99 -6.55 17.30
N VAL A 705 -9.22 -5.37 17.89
CA VAL A 705 -9.66 -4.17 17.16
C VAL A 705 -8.58 -3.74 16.16
N GLN A 706 -9.01 -3.29 14.97
CA GLN A 706 -8.12 -2.79 13.92
C GLN A 706 -8.34 -1.27 13.74
N ASP A 707 -7.29 -0.48 13.92
CA ASP A 707 -7.28 0.98 13.76
C ASP A 707 -6.79 1.40 12.38
N LEU A 708 -7.47 2.35 11.73
CA LEU A 708 -7.04 2.89 10.43
C LEU A 708 -5.84 3.83 10.60
N VAL A 709 -4.65 3.30 10.31
CA VAL A 709 -3.37 4.01 10.42
C VAL A 709 -3.14 4.94 9.23
N ALA A 710 -3.33 4.43 8.02
CA ALA A 710 -2.99 5.16 6.81
C ALA A 710 -3.85 4.74 5.62
N THR A 711 -4.00 5.69 4.70
CA THR A 711 -4.79 5.56 3.48
C THR A 711 -3.91 5.86 2.29
N GLY A 712 -4.10 5.14 1.18
CA GLY A 712 -3.15 5.24 0.08
C GLY A 712 -3.57 4.57 -1.21
N SER A 713 -2.62 4.49 -2.13
CA SER A 713 -2.80 3.85 -3.43
C SER A 713 -1.53 3.14 -3.88
N LEU A 714 -1.72 2.06 -4.63
CA LEU A 714 -0.63 1.26 -5.16
C LEU A 714 0.12 2.02 -6.27
N LEU A 715 1.41 2.23 -6.09
CA LEU A 715 2.28 2.97 -7.02
C LEU A 715 2.83 2.04 -8.10
N SER A 716 3.59 1.03 -7.70
CA SER A 716 4.33 0.13 -8.60
C SER A 716 4.75 -1.17 -7.91
N CYS A 717 5.28 -2.11 -8.70
CA CYS A 717 5.91 -3.34 -8.22
C CYS A 717 7.27 -3.48 -8.93
N ASP A 718 8.36 -3.15 -8.24
CA ASP A 718 9.70 -3.08 -8.82
C ASP A 718 10.80 -3.28 -7.75
N PRO A 719 11.51 -4.43 -7.72
CA PRO A 719 12.56 -4.70 -6.72
C PRO A 719 13.80 -3.80 -6.85
N GLN A 720 13.90 -3.00 -7.91
CA GLN A 720 15.04 -2.12 -8.17
C GLN A 720 15.02 -0.82 -7.33
N ARG A 721 13.91 -0.48 -6.66
CA ARG A 721 13.81 0.72 -5.83
C ARG A 721 14.80 0.70 -4.65
N VAL A 722 15.81 1.57 -4.67
CA VAL A 722 16.88 1.55 -3.64
C VAL A 722 16.45 2.35 -2.40
N VAL A 723 16.09 1.64 -1.32
CA VAL A 723 15.83 2.26 -0.01
C VAL A 723 17.08 2.22 0.87
N LEU A 724 17.54 3.39 1.31
CA LEU A 724 18.76 3.57 2.11
C LEU A 724 18.44 4.05 3.53
N LYS A 725 18.83 3.27 4.55
CA LYS A 725 18.90 3.75 5.93
C LYS A 725 20.12 4.65 6.09
N ARG A 726 19.86 5.89 6.51
CA ARG A 726 20.89 6.80 7.01
C ARG A 726 21.16 6.51 8.49
N ILE A 727 22.41 6.64 8.90
CA ILE A 727 22.82 6.91 10.27
C ILE A 727 23.66 8.19 10.24
N VAL A 728 23.52 9.02 11.26
CA VAL A 728 24.35 10.21 11.46
C VAL A 728 25.13 10.03 12.76
N LEU A 729 26.45 9.99 12.69
CA LEU A 729 27.30 10.00 13.88
C LEU A 729 27.60 11.45 14.25
N SER A 730 27.42 11.77 15.54
CA SER A 730 27.64 13.10 16.14
C SER A 730 29.10 13.29 16.56
N GLY A 731 29.50 14.52 16.89
CA GLY A 731 30.86 14.82 17.34
C GLY A 731 31.07 16.29 17.70
N HIS A 732 31.81 16.53 18.79
CA HIS A 732 32.00 17.86 19.34
C HIS A 732 33.35 18.47 18.91
N PRO A 733 33.39 19.67 18.29
CA PRO A 733 34.64 20.37 18.03
C PRO A 733 35.21 20.93 19.35
N PHE A 734 36.45 20.57 19.70
CA PHE A 734 37.07 20.95 20.97
C PHE A 734 38.11 22.08 20.81
N LYS A 735 39.10 21.90 19.93
CA LYS A 735 40.12 22.93 19.62
C LYS A 735 39.89 23.43 18.20
N ILE A 736 39.49 24.69 18.03
CA ILE A 736 39.12 25.28 16.73
C ILE A 736 40.18 26.29 16.28
N ASN A 737 40.85 25.99 15.16
CA ASN A 737 41.71 26.91 14.41
C ASN A 737 40.95 27.44 13.17
N ARG A 738 41.54 28.42 12.45
CA ARG A 738 40.92 29.12 11.30
C ARG A 738 40.18 28.23 10.27
N ARG A 739 40.73 27.07 9.90
CA ARG A 739 40.12 26.10 8.95
C ARG A 739 40.27 24.64 9.37
N SER A 740 40.76 24.38 10.58
CA SER A 740 40.92 23.03 11.10
C SER A 740 40.44 22.97 12.54
N ALA A 741 39.81 21.87 12.91
CA ALA A 741 39.32 21.65 14.27
C ALA A 741 39.65 20.23 14.73
N VAL A 742 39.98 20.08 16.02
CA VAL A 742 40.06 18.77 16.67
C VAL A 742 38.66 18.41 17.16
N VAL A 743 38.13 17.26 16.73
CA VAL A 743 36.82 16.74 17.08
C VAL A 743 37.00 15.57 18.08
N ARG A 744 36.10 15.49 19.07
CA ARG A 744 36.01 14.40 20.04
C ARG A 744 34.60 13.78 20.05
N TYR A 745 34.48 12.60 20.67
CA TYR A 745 33.23 11.86 20.89
C TYR A 745 32.49 11.38 19.62
N MET A 746 33.10 11.45 18.43
CA MET A 746 32.56 10.77 17.24
C MET A 746 33.03 9.31 17.16
N PHE A 747 34.27 9.05 17.60
CA PHE A 747 34.87 7.73 17.70
C PHE A 747 35.67 7.64 19.00
N PHE A 748 36.02 6.41 19.40
CA PHE A 748 36.87 6.14 20.56
C PHE A 748 38.19 5.44 20.20
N ASN A 749 38.26 4.80 19.01
CA ASN A 749 39.47 4.12 18.53
C ASN A 749 40.17 4.90 17.40
N ARG A 750 41.50 4.81 17.37
CA ARG A 750 42.36 5.34 16.29
C ARG A 750 42.05 4.72 14.93
N GLU A 751 41.77 3.41 14.89
CA GLU A 751 41.56 2.64 13.66
C GLU A 751 40.22 2.96 13.00
N ASP A 752 39.17 3.22 13.79
CA ASP A 752 37.86 3.65 13.28
C ASP A 752 37.97 4.97 12.50
N ILE A 753 38.77 5.94 12.99
CA ILE A 753 39.03 7.20 12.29
C ILE A 753 39.71 6.96 10.94
N MET A 754 40.63 6.01 10.85
CA MET A 754 41.31 5.67 9.59
C MET A 754 40.35 4.99 8.61
N TRP A 755 39.50 4.08 9.08
CA TRP A 755 38.47 3.42 8.27
C TRP A 755 37.46 4.43 7.69
N PHE A 756 36.97 5.37 8.50
CA PHE A 756 36.01 6.39 8.06
C PHE A 756 36.65 7.64 7.43
N LYS A 757 37.98 7.70 7.30
CA LYS A 757 38.72 8.83 6.71
C LYS A 757 38.23 9.30 5.32
N PRO A 758 37.78 8.43 4.40
CA PRO A 758 37.24 8.85 3.10
C PRO A 758 35.86 9.53 3.15
N VAL A 759 35.17 9.50 4.29
CA VAL A 759 33.79 10.01 4.43
C VAL A 759 33.78 11.53 4.64
N GLU A 760 32.87 12.20 3.94
CA GLU A 760 32.70 13.65 4.08
C GLU A 760 31.92 14.01 5.35
N LEU A 761 32.47 14.96 6.11
CA LEU A 761 31.85 15.54 7.29
C LEU A 761 31.02 16.77 6.89
N ARG A 762 29.87 16.94 7.54
CA ARG A 762 29.08 18.18 7.52
C ARG A 762 28.94 18.71 8.94
N THR A 763 28.39 19.90 9.12
CA THR A 763 28.00 20.40 10.45
C THR A 763 26.54 20.86 10.49
N LYS A 764 25.97 21.04 11.70
CA LYS A 764 24.59 21.54 11.84
C LYS A 764 24.43 22.95 11.26
N TRP A 765 25.48 23.77 11.32
CA TRP A 765 25.54 25.10 10.67
C TRP A 765 25.97 25.06 9.18
N GLY A 766 25.95 23.89 8.54
CA GLY A 766 26.10 23.76 7.08
C GLY A 766 27.53 23.81 6.54
N ARG A 767 28.56 23.73 7.40
CA ARG A 767 29.97 23.59 6.97
C ARG A 767 30.21 22.21 6.38
N ARG A 768 31.25 22.08 5.54
CA ARG A 768 31.69 20.83 4.91
C ARG A 768 33.19 20.62 5.13
N GLY A 769 33.59 19.38 5.38
CA GLY A 769 34.97 19.05 5.71
C GLY A 769 35.30 17.57 5.60
N HIS A 770 36.52 17.22 5.95
CA HIS A 770 37.03 15.84 5.91
C HIS A 770 38.04 15.61 7.05
N ILE A 771 38.28 14.33 7.35
CA ILE A 771 39.26 13.89 8.34
C ILE A 771 40.65 13.98 7.72
N LYS A 772 41.60 14.66 8.40
CA LYS A 772 43.01 14.70 7.97
C LYS A 772 43.82 13.57 8.62
N GLU A 773 43.81 13.50 9.94
CA GLU A 773 44.69 12.65 10.75
C GLU A 773 44.05 12.31 12.10
N ALA A 774 44.28 11.09 12.58
CA ALA A 774 43.89 10.60 13.90
C ALA A 774 44.95 11.01 14.95
N LEU A 775 44.50 11.55 16.08
CA LEU A 775 45.35 12.07 17.16
C LEU A 775 45.24 11.17 18.40
N GLY A 776 46.38 10.66 18.87
CA GLY A 776 46.43 9.73 19.99
C GLY A 776 45.71 8.40 19.71
N THR A 777 45.22 7.80 20.79
CA THR A 777 44.51 6.52 20.87
C THR A 777 42.99 6.71 20.99
N HIS A 778 42.55 7.55 21.93
CA HIS A 778 41.15 7.79 22.36
C HIS A 778 40.25 8.52 21.34
N GLY A 779 40.34 8.20 20.05
CA GLY A 779 39.35 8.62 19.06
C GLY A 779 39.29 10.13 18.77
N HIS A 780 40.31 10.90 19.14
CA HIS A 780 40.43 12.30 18.71
C HIS A 780 40.87 12.38 17.25
N MET A 781 40.26 13.28 16.48
CA MET A 781 40.59 13.46 15.07
C MET A 781 40.70 14.93 14.68
N LYS A 782 41.61 15.24 13.76
CA LYS A 782 41.81 16.58 13.22
C LYS A 782 41.13 16.68 11.86
N CYS A 783 40.14 17.54 11.77
CA CYS A 783 39.33 17.73 10.58
C CYS A 783 39.64 19.08 9.92
N VAL A 784 39.49 19.16 8.60
CA VAL A 784 39.66 20.39 7.80
C VAL A 784 38.32 20.74 7.16
N PHE A 785 37.92 22.01 7.24
CA PHE A 785 36.62 22.51 6.79
C PHE A 785 36.73 23.68 5.80
N ASP A 786 35.64 23.97 5.09
CA ASP A 786 35.53 25.11 4.16
C ASP A 786 35.86 26.46 4.82
N ASN A 787 35.44 26.62 6.08
CA ASN A 787 35.51 27.85 6.83
C ASN A 787 35.59 27.56 8.34
N GLN A 788 35.75 28.59 9.17
CA GLN A 788 35.88 28.45 10.61
C GLN A 788 34.56 27.94 11.26
N LEU A 789 34.67 26.99 12.18
CA LEU A 789 33.56 26.46 12.97
C LEU A 789 33.25 27.37 14.17
N ARG A 790 32.03 27.26 14.71
CA ARG A 790 31.66 27.80 16.02
C ARG A 790 31.87 26.74 17.09
N SER A 791 32.12 27.15 18.33
CA SER A 791 32.24 26.19 19.46
C SER A 791 30.93 25.49 19.82
N GLN A 792 29.79 26.02 19.37
CA GLN A 792 28.44 25.45 19.50
C GLN A 792 28.01 24.64 18.26
N ASP A 793 28.89 24.44 17.27
CA ASP A 793 28.56 23.66 16.08
C ASP A 793 28.75 22.16 16.35
N THR A 794 27.90 21.31 15.80
CA THR A 794 28.04 19.84 15.90
C THR A 794 28.55 19.30 14.58
N VAL A 795 29.66 18.55 14.62
CA VAL A 795 30.18 17.84 13.45
C VAL A 795 29.39 16.54 13.28
N LEU A 796 28.96 16.27 12.05
CA LEU A 796 28.08 15.15 11.69
C LEU A 796 28.67 14.37 10.52
N MET A 797 28.75 13.05 10.65
CA MET A 797 29.12 12.15 9.55
C MET A 797 27.90 11.34 9.08
N ASN A 798 27.62 11.34 7.77
CA ASN A 798 26.50 10.58 7.19
C ASN A 798 26.97 9.21 6.67
N LEU A 799 26.44 8.14 7.24
CA LEU A 799 26.63 6.77 6.79
C LEU A 799 25.33 6.20 6.18
N TYR A 800 25.43 5.44 5.09
CA TYR A 800 24.29 4.89 4.36
C TYR A 800 24.43 3.37 4.13
N LYS A 801 23.33 2.65 4.35
CA LYS A 801 23.19 1.20 4.08
C LYS A 801 21.87 0.94 3.36
N ARG A 802 21.86 0.07 2.35
CA ARG A 802 20.63 -0.40 1.71
C ARG A 802 19.88 -1.34 2.64
N VAL A 803 18.57 -1.17 2.74
CA VAL A 803 17.70 -2.00 3.58
C VAL A 803 16.56 -2.55 2.73
N TYR A 804 16.38 -3.86 2.83
CA TYR A 804 15.32 -4.63 2.16
C TYR A 804 14.20 -4.93 3.15
N PRO A 805 12.93 -5.06 2.70
CA PRO A 805 11.85 -5.51 3.56
C PRO A 805 12.13 -6.92 4.11
N HIS A 806 11.43 -7.27 5.19
CA HIS A 806 11.44 -8.63 5.76
C HIS A 806 10.38 -9.50 5.09
N TRP A 807 10.62 -10.81 5.04
CA TRP A 807 9.65 -11.78 4.52
C TRP A 807 8.69 -12.19 5.64
N THR A 808 7.68 -11.35 5.86
CA THR A 808 6.62 -11.55 6.86
C THR A 808 5.23 -11.47 6.21
N TYR A 809 5.12 -11.89 4.94
CA TYR A 809 3.86 -11.94 4.21
C TYR A 809 3.01 -13.13 4.69
N ASP A 810 1.90 -12.84 5.36
CA ASP A 810 0.89 -13.84 5.75
C ASP A 810 -0.46 -13.49 5.08
N PRO A 811 -1.02 -14.37 4.21
CA PRO A 811 -2.36 -14.19 3.66
C PRO A 811 -3.47 -14.16 4.71
N TYR A 812 -3.26 -14.77 5.88
CA TYR A 812 -4.26 -14.81 6.93
C TYR A 812 -4.36 -13.47 7.67
N VAL A 813 -5.59 -13.02 7.88
CA VAL A 813 -5.91 -11.82 8.66
C VAL A 813 -7.03 -12.19 9.62
N PRO A 814 -6.83 -12.06 10.95
CA PRO A 814 -7.90 -12.24 11.93
C PRO A 814 -9.12 -11.37 11.61
N SER A 815 -10.31 -11.88 11.92
CA SER A 815 -11.53 -11.05 11.89
C SER A 815 -11.49 -10.06 13.05
N PRO A 816 -11.64 -8.74 12.81
CA PRO A 816 -11.54 -7.75 13.85
C PRO A 816 -12.72 -7.83 14.81
N SER A 817 -12.45 -7.48 16.06
CA SER A 817 -13.49 -7.06 17.01
C SER A 817 -14.16 -5.78 16.49
N PRO A 818 -15.46 -5.53 16.78
CA PRO A 818 -16.11 -4.26 16.43
C PRO A 818 -15.30 -3.08 16.98
N TRP A 819 -15.06 -2.06 16.15
CA TRP A 819 -14.26 -0.91 16.54
C TRP A 819 -15.06 0.01 17.48
N PHE A 820 -14.41 0.48 18.53
CA PHE A 820 -14.92 1.50 19.44
C PHE A 820 -13.87 2.61 19.59
N LYS A 821 -14.32 3.84 19.82
CA LYS A 821 -13.42 4.94 20.17
C LYS A 821 -12.94 4.72 21.60
N SER A 822 -11.65 4.47 21.81
CA SER A 822 -11.06 4.53 23.16
C SER A 822 -11.02 5.97 23.65
N GLU A 823 -11.48 6.20 24.87
CA GLU A 823 -11.50 7.52 25.52
C GLU A 823 -10.10 7.99 25.97
N VAL A 824 -9.10 7.09 25.91
CA VAL A 824 -7.67 7.39 26.13
C VAL A 824 -7.10 8.16 24.92
N THR A 825 -7.57 9.39 24.73
CA THR A 825 -6.78 10.45 24.10
C THR A 825 -5.97 11.12 25.21
N VAL A 826 -4.73 10.68 25.39
CA VAL A 826 -3.74 11.47 26.15
C VAL A 826 -3.49 12.73 25.33
N ASP A 827 -4.09 13.84 25.75
CA ASP A 827 -3.94 15.11 25.03
C ASP A 827 -2.50 15.58 25.14
N LEU A 828 -1.90 15.91 23.98
CA LEU A 828 -0.45 16.11 23.86
C LEU A 828 0.05 17.37 24.58
N GLU A 829 -0.86 18.26 24.98
CA GLU A 829 -0.58 19.51 25.69
C GLU A 829 -0.30 19.28 27.19
N ASP A 830 -0.91 18.26 27.82
CA ASP A 830 -0.65 17.93 29.24
C ASP A 830 0.75 17.32 29.45
N LEU A 831 1.39 16.84 28.37
CA LEU A 831 2.76 16.29 28.36
C LEU A 831 3.84 17.34 28.02
N GLU A 832 3.57 18.63 28.27
CA GLU A 832 4.56 19.72 28.22
C GLU A 832 5.17 20.07 29.60
N MET A 833 4.76 19.41 30.69
CA MET A 833 5.23 19.70 32.07
C MET A 833 6.21 18.70 32.70
N GLU A 834 6.73 17.72 31.94
CA GLU A 834 7.80 16.77 32.36
C GLU A 834 8.95 16.67 31.34
#